data_AF-A0A933QYE6-F1
#
_entry.id   AF-A0A933QYE6-F1
#
_cell.length_a   1.000
_cell.length_b   1.000
_cell.length_c   1.000
_cell.angle_alpha   90.00
_cell.angle_beta   90.00
_cell.angle_gamma   90.00
#
_symmetry.space_group_name_H-M   'P 1'
#
loop_
_entity.id
_entity.type
_entity.pdbx_description
1 polymer ?
#
loop_
_entity_poly.entity_id
_entity_poly.type
_entity_poly.pdbx_seq_one_letter_code
_entity_poly.pdbx_strand_id
1 'polypeptide(L)'
;MLRSLRAFVARNRTDLLSIGALAGWPLVYFWQATLRQAVFIFGDILLFFYPTHLSYANALREGRLPLWEPRMLAGFPLYAEGQIGALYPTHPFLYGLLPIDVATNYDILLNLAWVAVGMYAFLRVLKLRPASAFLGALAFGFGGFFIARIEHMSILATASWLPWNFWAFEKHEQETNPKRRWRWWVVLAVFTGIQLLGGHPQFAFMTAVLLSIYAVVNWKRDVRESRFPLENLILTIVQKSPGIPRRLILWLFEYFTPWRVLVIVIAMGLGALIAAPQLLPTFELSTLSDRATGLLPKFFNAFSLRLVHYIMLFIPFILGNPYPRVSVEVIGYIGFLPVVLAIAAPFVQRNRRAFFFLAIALVALFLGLGDQNAFYRGLRYLPLFNYFRVPSRFLFWYSFAAATLAALTFDYLIARAQVTVRFTRGQKIVLAIFALLIGVVVGLVPSQSLDFWLSVWTWLPGVLLLVTIWILLGARRGLFTRKTLGAIAIGLTVVDLGLFASVFTKTYDEMVSVTDFYKPPSTVSIVNDLTLQEGRALTSLWIYPVMVTMRESLYPNVFMSYNIPNAIGYTPLLPLRTSQYLEELTAPMMDLLNVKYYIMPQMLPTDAKTEGQDTTNGFEPEYLTHFSTFTPTTSVKLKVVSSIAQSVNLKTGAVVAQIGLVTQDGKWFTMPLRAGVDTAEWAYDRTDVKKVIQHARPAIATTYPARSAFPTESHAGHAYLAEFDITQNGQPVDVNGIIILPQILPGLVRIEKVSFVMPDGKEVTLAQLTGKSDQTLIYRTNEVAVFRNEDYLPRAFLVHHAKLADDETTLDELVNDTFKPAQILFLADGTPLNTGDAQRADESVRITSYQPERITLSVQAQSDAYVLLTDTWYPGWVARVDGVETPIQRGDYIFRAVRVSAGAHQIEFEYRPTTLYIGAVISLVVLVFLGAVWVMNR
;
A
#
# COMPACT_ATOMS: atom_id res chain seq x y z
N MET A 1 21.90 17.65 -41.16
CA MET A 1 21.36 17.43 -39.81
C MET A 1 20.79 18.70 -39.15
N LEU A 2 21.54 19.80 -39.01
CA LEU A 2 21.01 21.05 -38.41
C LEU A 2 19.88 21.73 -39.21
N ARG A 3 19.97 21.77 -40.55
CA ARG A 3 18.90 22.32 -41.41
C ARG A 3 17.62 21.47 -41.36
N SER A 4 17.74 20.14 -41.32
CA SER A 4 16.60 19.21 -41.19
C SER A 4 15.94 19.31 -39.81
N LEU A 5 16.73 19.49 -38.74
CA LEU A 5 16.22 19.72 -37.39
C LEU A 5 15.47 21.07 -37.30
N ARG A 6 16.04 22.15 -37.84
CA ARG A 6 15.36 23.47 -37.88
C ARG A 6 14.05 23.42 -38.66
N ALA A 7 14.03 22.75 -39.80
CA ALA A 7 12.81 22.56 -40.60
C ALA A 7 11.76 21.72 -39.86
N PHE A 8 12.17 20.66 -39.16
CA PHE A 8 11.29 19.85 -38.32
C PHE A 8 10.70 20.65 -37.15
N VAL A 9 11.53 21.41 -36.43
CA VAL A 9 11.09 22.26 -35.31
C VAL A 9 10.15 23.36 -35.81
N ALA A 10 10.45 24.01 -36.93
CA ALA A 10 9.58 25.03 -37.51
C ALA A 10 8.21 24.45 -37.90
N ARG A 11 8.18 23.24 -38.47
CA ARG A 11 6.95 22.56 -38.90
C ARG A 11 6.09 22.06 -37.73
N ASN A 12 6.71 21.65 -36.63
CA ASN A 12 6.04 21.05 -35.47
C ASN A 12 6.05 21.93 -34.22
N ARG A 13 6.33 23.24 -34.37
CA ARG A 13 6.55 24.17 -33.25
C ARG A 13 5.42 24.15 -32.22
N THR A 14 4.17 24.14 -32.68
CA THR A 14 2.99 24.13 -31.78
C THR A 14 2.88 22.82 -31.02
N ASP A 15 3.13 21.70 -31.68
CA ASP A 15 3.06 20.38 -31.05
C ASP A 15 4.18 20.23 -30.00
N LEU A 16 5.40 20.68 -30.31
CA LEU A 16 6.53 20.68 -29.37
C LEU A 16 6.29 21.58 -28.15
N LEU A 17 5.70 22.76 -28.33
CA LEU A 17 5.33 23.65 -27.22
C LEU A 17 4.24 23.02 -26.33
N SER A 18 3.24 22.39 -26.94
CA SER A 18 2.20 21.66 -26.19
C SER A 18 2.78 20.51 -25.38
N ILE A 19 3.65 19.69 -25.99
CA ILE A 19 4.31 18.59 -25.29
C ILE A 19 5.17 19.11 -24.13
N GLY A 20 5.98 20.14 -24.37
CA GLY A 20 6.82 20.75 -23.33
C GLY A 20 5.99 21.34 -22.19
N ALA A 21 4.85 21.99 -22.48
CA ALA A 21 3.97 22.52 -21.46
C ALA A 21 3.23 21.43 -20.66
N LEU A 22 2.78 20.35 -21.31
CA LEU A 22 2.15 19.22 -20.61
C LEU A 22 3.16 18.47 -19.73
N ALA A 23 4.38 18.26 -20.23
CA ALA A 23 5.45 17.61 -19.47
C ALA A 23 5.95 18.50 -18.32
N GLY A 24 5.98 19.82 -18.50
CA GLY A 24 6.40 20.78 -17.49
C GLY A 24 5.32 21.11 -16.44
N TRP A 25 4.04 20.87 -16.73
CA TRP A 25 2.95 21.26 -15.82
C TRP A 25 3.02 20.59 -14.44
N PRO A 26 3.25 19.27 -14.29
CA PRO A 26 3.45 18.66 -12.97
C PRO A 26 4.60 19.32 -12.21
N LEU A 27 5.71 19.62 -12.91
CA LEU A 27 6.90 20.22 -12.32
C LEU A 27 6.64 21.64 -11.79
N VAL A 28 5.85 22.42 -12.53
CA VAL A 28 5.48 23.80 -12.14
C VAL A 28 4.43 23.81 -11.03
N TYR A 29 3.42 22.95 -11.12
CA TYR A 29 2.34 22.92 -10.14
C TYR A 29 2.85 22.40 -8.79
N PHE A 30 3.57 21.27 -8.79
CA PHE A 30 4.22 20.69 -7.61
C PHE A 30 5.67 21.17 -7.48
N TRP A 31 5.87 22.48 -7.53
CA TRP A 31 7.21 23.08 -7.51
C TRP A 31 7.98 22.77 -6.22
N GLN A 32 7.30 22.62 -5.07
CA GLN A 32 7.93 22.23 -3.80
C GLN A 32 8.55 20.83 -3.90
N ALA A 33 7.87 19.87 -4.55
CA ALA A 33 8.43 18.54 -4.81
C ALA A 33 9.56 18.59 -5.84
N THR A 34 9.38 19.37 -6.90
CA THR A 34 10.36 19.53 -8.00
C THR A 34 11.68 20.14 -7.55
N LEU A 35 11.62 21.17 -6.71
CA LEU A 35 12.78 21.85 -6.13
C LEU A 35 13.28 21.19 -4.84
N ARG A 36 12.81 19.98 -4.51
CA ARG A 36 13.23 19.22 -3.34
C ARG A 36 13.05 19.99 -2.02
N GLN A 37 11.93 20.71 -1.88
CA GLN A 37 11.51 21.36 -0.63
C GLN A 37 10.55 20.49 0.18
N ALA A 38 9.77 19.64 -0.50
CA ALA A 38 8.82 18.74 0.12
C ALA A 38 8.78 17.38 -0.60
N VAL A 39 8.27 16.34 0.07
CA VAL A 39 8.20 14.96 -0.42
C VAL A 39 6.76 14.46 -0.30
N PHE A 40 6.26 13.79 -1.34
CA PHE A 40 5.01 13.03 -1.24
C PHE A 40 5.23 11.82 -0.34
N ILE A 41 4.49 11.73 0.76
CA ILE A 41 4.67 10.64 1.73
C ILE A 41 3.37 10.24 2.44
N PHE A 42 2.21 10.58 1.89
CA PHE A 42 0.93 10.25 2.50
C PHE A 42 0.44 8.83 2.11
N GLY A 43 -0.39 8.21 2.96
CA GLY A 43 -1.14 6.99 2.64
C GLY A 43 -0.26 5.79 2.28
N ASP A 44 -0.58 5.13 1.17
CA ASP A 44 0.18 3.97 0.66
C ASP A 44 1.64 4.34 0.31
N ILE A 45 1.97 5.63 0.10
CA ILE A 45 3.37 6.02 -0.09
C ILE A 45 4.15 5.77 1.21
N LEU A 46 3.66 6.21 2.38
CA LEU A 46 4.33 5.95 3.66
C LEU A 46 4.39 4.45 3.98
N LEU A 47 3.24 3.77 3.84
CA LEU A 47 3.06 2.42 4.36
C LEU A 47 3.61 1.35 3.43
N PHE A 48 3.77 1.64 2.13
CA PHE A 48 4.13 0.62 1.15
C PHE A 48 5.23 1.10 0.20
N PHE A 49 4.97 2.12 -0.63
CA PHE A 49 5.89 2.46 -1.72
C PHE A 49 7.24 2.98 -1.24
N TYR A 50 7.27 3.93 -0.30
CA TYR A 50 8.53 4.51 0.19
C TYR A 50 9.44 3.45 0.84
N PRO A 51 8.99 2.65 1.83
CA PRO A 51 9.87 1.67 2.47
C PRO A 51 10.35 0.59 1.49
N THR A 52 9.47 0.08 0.63
CA THR A 52 9.83 -0.96 -0.35
C THR A 52 10.75 -0.43 -1.45
N HIS A 53 10.51 0.78 -1.96
CA HIS A 53 11.41 1.44 -2.91
C HIS A 53 12.74 1.84 -2.29
N LEU A 54 12.80 2.15 -0.99
CA LEU A 54 14.07 2.36 -0.30
C LEU A 54 14.88 1.06 -0.23
N SER A 55 14.24 -0.07 0.10
CA SER A 55 14.90 -1.38 0.07
C SER A 55 15.39 -1.73 -1.33
N TYR A 56 14.57 -1.47 -2.36
CA TYR A 56 14.95 -1.61 -3.75
C TYR A 56 16.15 -0.73 -4.13
N ALA A 57 16.12 0.55 -3.76
CA ALA A 57 17.20 1.50 -4.03
C ALA A 57 18.52 1.06 -3.38
N ASN A 58 18.47 0.55 -2.15
CA ASN A 58 19.64 0.03 -1.44
C ASN A 58 20.19 -1.23 -2.12
N ALA A 59 19.33 -2.17 -2.51
CA ALA A 59 19.73 -3.35 -3.28
C ALA A 59 20.43 -2.99 -4.60
N LEU A 60 19.90 -2.02 -5.36
CA LEU A 60 20.52 -1.57 -6.60
C LEU A 60 21.91 -0.94 -6.38
N ARG A 61 22.06 -0.12 -5.33
CA ARG A 61 23.36 0.50 -4.98
C ARG A 61 24.40 -0.54 -4.56
N GLU A 62 23.96 -1.67 -4.04
CA GLU A 62 24.78 -2.84 -3.71
C GLU A 62 25.03 -3.76 -4.93
N GLY A 63 24.50 -3.43 -6.11
CA GLY A 63 24.69 -4.20 -7.34
C GLY A 63 23.85 -5.49 -7.40
N ARG A 64 22.77 -5.58 -6.61
CA ARG A 64 21.86 -6.74 -6.56
C ARG A 64 20.41 -6.35 -6.86
N LEU A 65 19.58 -7.36 -7.09
CA LEU A 65 18.12 -7.22 -7.11
C LEU A 65 17.55 -7.41 -5.69
N PRO A 66 16.42 -6.78 -5.35
CA PRO A 66 15.80 -6.92 -4.02
C PRO A 66 15.01 -8.24 -3.91
N LEU A 67 15.67 -9.39 -4.03
CA LEU A 67 14.98 -10.68 -4.14
C LEU A 67 14.26 -11.06 -2.85
N TRP A 68 14.85 -10.73 -1.70
CA TRP A 68 14.31 -11.00 -0.38
C TRP A 68 14.46 -9.79 0.53
N GLU A 69 13.47 -9.54 1.38
CA GLU A 69 13.46 -8.50 2.41
C GLU A 69 13.32 -9.15 3.79
N PRO A 70 14.39 -9.26 4.59
CA PRO A 70 14.36 -9.95 5.88
C PRO A 70 13.74 -9.12 7.01
N ARG A 71 13.50 -7.82 6.78
CA ARG A 71 12.96 -6.90 7.79
C ARG A 71 11.44 -6.76 7.74
N MET A 72 10.76 -7.44 6.81
CA MET A 72 9.30 -7.40 6.65
C MET A 72 8.72 -8.81 6.83
N LEU A 73 7.67 -8.96 7.65
CA LEU A 73 6.93 -10.24 7.80
C LEU A 73 7.82 -11.44 8.16
N ALA A 74 8.83 -11.23 9.02
CA ALA A 74 9.87 -12.24 9.33
C ALA A 74 10.62 -12.80 8.10
N GLY A 75 10.58 -12.08 6.98
CA GLY A 75 11.16 -12.46 5.69
C GLY A 75 10.10 -12.47 4.59
N PHE A 76 10.29 -11.65 3.56
CA PHE A 76 9.33 -11.47 2.47
C PHE A 76 10.01 -11.46 1.09
N PRO A 77 9.47 -12.14 0.06
CA PRO A 77 10.01 -12.13 -1.30
C PRO A 77 9.67 -10.80 -2.01
N LEU A 78 10.37 -9.73 -1.66
CA LEU A 78 10.06 -8.36 -2.09
C LEU A 78 9.97 -8.20 -3.62
N TYR A 79 10.87 -8.85 -4.37
CA TYR A 79 10.82 -8.81 -5.84
C TYR A 79 9.52 -9.39 -6.41
N ALA A 80 8.96 -10.41 -5.77
CA ALA A 80 7.73 -11.08 -6.19
C ALA A 80 6.46 -10.28 -5.85
N GLU A 81 6.54 -9.21 -5.06
CA GLU A 81 5.37 -8.40 -4.73
C GLU A 81 4.76 -7.72 -5.98
N GLY A 82 5.61 -7.34 -6.93
CA GLY A 82 5.21 -6.85 -8.25
C GLY A 82 4.83 -5.37 -8.31
N GLN A 83 4.21 -4.78 -7.29
CA GLN A 83 3.85 -3.35 -7.28
C GLN A 83 5.04 -2.41 -7.10
N ILE A 84 6.17 -2.93 -6.61
CA ILE A 84 7.44 -2.18 -6.60
C ILE A 84 7.91 -1.79 -8.01
N GLY A 85 7.44 -2.49 -9.05
CA GLY A 85 7.80 -2.23 -10.44
C GLY A 85 9.30 -2.33 -10.70
N ALA A 86 9.98 -3.35 -10.17
CA ALA A 86 11.44 -3.45 -10.19
C ALA A 86 12.03 -3.30 -11.61
N LEU A 87 11.34 -3.82 -12.64
CA LEU A 87 11.79 -3.70 -14.03
C LEU A 87 11.08 -2.58 -14.81
N TYR A 88 10.29 -1.74 -14.14
CA TYR A 88 9.68 -0.57 -14.78
C TYR A 88 10.80 0.38 -15.25
N PRO A 89 10.81 0.85 -16.52
CA PRO A 89 12.00 1.42 -17.13
C PRO A 89 12.61 2.64 -16.43
N THR A 90 11.81 3.43 -15.71
CA THR A 90 12.31 4.61 -14.97
C THR A 90 12.92 4.22 -13.62
N HIS A 91 12.48 3.11 -13.01
CA HIS A 91 12.80 2.78 -11.63
C HIS A 91 14.31 2.50 -11.40
N PRO A 92 15.00 1.68 -12.20
CA PRO A 92 16.44 1.46 -12.02
C PRO A 92 17.27 2.75 -12.04
N PHE A 93 16.87 3.73 -12.86
CA PHE A 93 17.58 5.01 -12.96
C PHE A 93 17.21 5.97 -11.82
N LEU A 94 15.91 6.12 -11.52
CA LEU A 94 15.47 7.01 -10.45
C LEU A 94 15.97 6.53 -9.09
N TYR A 95 15.70 5.27 -8.73
CA TYR A 95 16.03 4.73 -7.42
C TYR A 95 17.49 4.31 -7.28
N GLY A 96 18.14 3.90 -8.38
CA GLY A 96 19.56 3.55 -8.37
C GLY A 96 20.50 4.75 -8.32
N LEU A 97 20.13 5.90 -8.89
CA LEU A 97 21.02 7.06 -9.03
C LEU A 97 20.66 8.25 -8.15
N LEU A 98 19.38 8.44 -7.80
CA LEU A 98 18.94 9.61 -7.04
C LEU A 98 18.72 9.29 -5.55
N PRO A 99 18.77 10.30 -4.68
CA PRO A 99 18.24 10.19 -3.31
C PRO A 99 16.78 9.77 -3.32
N ILE A 100 16.36 8.99 -2.32
CA ILE A 100 15.02 8.38 -2.29
C ILE A 100 13.89 9.42 -2.34
N ASP A 101 14.04 10.55 -1.65
CA ASP A 101 13.08 11.65 -1.66
C ASP A 101 12.91 12.27 -3.07
N VAL A 102 14.00 12.40 -3.81
CA VAL A 102 13.98 12.89 -5.19
C VAL A 102 13.38 11.83 -6.12
N ALA A 103 13.79 10.57 -5.97
CA ALA A 103 13.30 9.47 -6.79
C ALA A 103 11.76 9.33 -6.69
N THR A 104 11.22 9.32 -5.46
CA THR A 104 9.77 9.24 -5.21
C THR A 104 9.01 10.39 -5.84
N ASN A 105 9.47 11.64 -5.64
CA ASN A 105 8.84 12.80 -6.25
C ASN A 105 8.85 12.73 -7.78
N TYR A 106 10.01 12.45 -8.38
CA TYR A 106 10.12 12.44 -9.83
C TYR A 106 9.42 11.24 -10.48
N ASP A 107 9.29 10.09 -9.80
CA ASP A 107 8.47 8.98 -10.32
C ASP A 107 7.01 9.41 -10.50
N ILE A 108 6.42 10.05 -9.49
CA ILE A 108 5.06 10.61 -9.57
C ILE A 108 4.95 11.65 -10.70
N LEU A 109 5.83 12.65 -10.69
CA LEU A 109 5.77 13.77 -11.63
C LEU A 109 5.99 13.33 -13.09
N LEU A 110 6.89 12.38 -13.33
CA LEU A 110 7.16 11.85 -14.66
C LEU A 110 5.99 11.02 -15.19
N ASN A 111 5.32 10.22 -14.35
CA ASN A 111 4.14 9.48 -14.80
C ASN A 111 2.94 10.41 -15.08
N LEU A 112 2.75 11.48 -14.30
CA LEU A 112 1.75 12.54 -14.59
C LEU A 112 2.05 13.25 -15.92
N ALA A 113 3.32 13.57 -16.19
CA ALA A 113 3.75 14.09 -17.48
C ALA A 113 3.50 13.08 -18.60
N TRP A 114 3.82 11.80 -18.37
CA TRP A 114 3.73 10.73 -19.36
C TRP A 114 2.31 10.49 -19.82
N VAL A 115 1.34 10.47 -18.90
CA VAL A 115 -0.07 10.29 -19.25
C VAL A 115 -0.60 11.49 -20.05
N ALA A 116 -0.25 12.71 -19.67
CA ALA A 116 -0.70 13.92 -20.36
C ALA A 116 -0.13 13.99 -21.78
N VAL A 117 1.17 13.72 -21.95
CA VAL A 117 1.83 13.66 -23.27
C VAL A 117 1.27 12.52 -24.11
N GLY A 118 1.02 11.35 -23.52
CA GLY A 118 0.41 10.21 -24.22
C GLY A 118 -0.98 10.53 -24.73
N MET A 119 -1.83 11.14 -23.89
CA MET A 119 -3.18 11.55 -24.28
C MET A 119 -3.14 12.59 -25.40
N TYR A 120 -2.22 13.55 -25.32
CA TYR A 120 -1.99 14.51 -26.39
C TYR A 120 -1.61 13.79 -27.69
N ALA A 121 -0.64 12.88 -27.65
CA ALA A 121 -0.18 12.12 -28.81
C ALA A 121 -1.33 11.32 -29.45
N PHE A 122 -2.14 10.64 -28.63
CA PHE A 122 -3.32 9.91 -29.09
C PHE A 122 -4.32 10.84 -29.81
N LEU A 123 -4.71 11.96 -29.18
CA LEU A 123 -5.63 12.93 -29.77
C LEU A 123 -5.09 13.58 -31.05
N ARG A 124 -3.78 13.79 -31.15
CA ARG A 124 -3.12 14.28 -32.38
C ARG A 124 -3.14 13.23 -33.49
N VAL A 125 -2.99 11.95 -33.17
CA VAL A 125 -3.15 10.86 -34.16
C VAL A 125 -4.59 10.73 -34.65
N LEU A 126 -5.58 11.14 -33.85
CA LEU A 126 -6.96 11.32 -34.30
C LEU A 126 -7.18 12.55 -35.19
N LYS A 127 -6.11 13.29 -35.54
CA LYS A 127 -6.09 14.50 -36.38
C LYS A 127 -6.76 15.73 -35.76
N LEU A 128 -6.94 15.76 -34.43
CA LEU A 128 -7.45 16.94 -33.73
C LEU A 128 -6.39 18.03 -33.65
N ARG A 129 -6.79 19.30 -33.60
CA ARG A 129 -5.82 20.42 -33.52
C ARG A 129 -5.05 20.45 -32.20
N PRO A 130 -3.86 21.06 -32.18
CA PRO A 130 -3.02 21.16 -30.98
C PRO A 130 -3.77 21.68 -29.75
N ALA A 131 -4.57 22.74 -29.87
CA ALA A 131 -5.32 23.30 -28.75
C ALA A 131 -6.36 22.32 -28.17
N SER A 132 -7.05 21.57 -29.04
CA SER A 132 -8.05 20.57 -28.60
C SER A 132 -7.42 19.33 -28.00
N ALA A 133 -6.31 18.87 -28.59
CA ALA A 133 -5.53 17.78 -28.01
C ALA A 133 -4.96 18.18 -26.65
N PHE A 134 -4.51 19.43 -26.48
CA PHE A 134 -4.00 19.95 -25.21
C PHE A 134 -5.09 19.99 -24.13
N LEU A 135 -6.28 20.48 -24.46
CA LEU A 135 -7.42 20.51 -23.53
C LEU A 135 -7.81 19.10 -23.07
N GLY A 136 -7.91 18.13 -23.99
CA GLY A 136 -8.20 16.74 -23.64
C GLY A 136 -7.09 16.08 -22.82
N ALA A 137 -5.83 16.40 -23.13
CA ALA A 137 -4.68 15.92 -22.36
C ALA A 137 -4.67 16.42 -20.91
N LEU A 138 -5.01 17.70 -20.69
CA LEU A 138 -5.17 18.25 -19.35
C LEU A 138 -6.30 17.58 -18.59
N ALA A 139 -7.49 17.49 -19.21
CA ALA A 139 -8.68 16.91 -18.60
C ALA A 139 -8.47 15.45 -18.16
N PHE A 140 -7.72 14.67 -18.95
CA PHE A 140 -7.40 13.29 -18.58
C PHE A 140 -6.27 13.21 -17.56
N GLY A 141 -5.11 13.79 -17.84
CA GLY A 141 -3.89 13.61 -17.04
C GLY A 141 -3.88 14.33 -15.69
N PHE A 142 -4.64 15.44 -15.56
CA PHE A 142 -4.75 16.23 -14.33
C PHE A 142 -6.17 16.24 -13.78
N GLY A 143 -7.03 15.35 -14.27
CA GLY A 143 -8.33 15.08 -13.68
C GLY A 143 -8.20 14.28 -12.38
N GLY A 144 -9.30 14.17 -11.67
CA GLY A 144 -9.44 13.47 -10.40
C GLY A 144 -9.13 11.99 -10.43
N PHE A 145 -9.12 11.34 -11.61
CA PHE A 145 -8.66 9.95 -11.67
C PHE A 145 -7.18 9.82 -11.24
N PHE A 146 -6.32 10.69 -11.77
CA PHE A 146 -4.88 10.66 -11.53
C PHE A 146 -4.48 11.50 -10.31
N ILE A 147 -4.98 12.73 -10.18
CA ILE A 147 -4.61 13.63 -9.08
C ILE A 147 -5.00 13.03 -7.74
N ALA A 148 -6.24 12.55 -7.56
CA ALA A 148 -6.64 11.98 -6.29
C ALA A 148 -5.94 10.65 -5.94
N ARG A 149 -5.19 10.03 -6.89
CA ARG A 149 -4.54 8.73 -6.69
C ARG A 149 -3.03 8.82 -6.80
N ILE A 150 -2.42 9.97 -6.52
CA ILE A 150 -0.96 10.09 -6.45
C ILE A 150 -0.38 9.12 -5.42
N GLU A 151 -1.11 8.84 -4.33
CA GLU A 151 -0.70 7.86 -3.32
C GLU A 151 -0.53 6.42 -3.86
N HIS A 152 -1.18 6.07 -4.98
CA HIS A 152 -1.14 4.75 -5.59
C HIS A 152 -0.15 4.70 -6.77
N MET A 153 1.15 4.71 -6.49
CA MET A 153 2.21 4.84 -7.51
C MET A 153 2.16 3.76 -8.60
N SER A 154 1.83 2.50 -8.26
CA SER A 154 1.68 1.41 -9.23
C SER A 154 0.49 1.61 -10.19
N ILE A 155 -0.61 2.21 -9.71
CA ILE A 155 -1.75 2.61 -10.55
C ILE A 155 -1.32 3.72 -11.49
N LEU A 156 -0.67 4.76 -10.97
CA LEU A 156 -0.21 5.90 -11.75
C LEU A 156 0.74 5.45 -12.88
N ALA A 157 1.73 4.62 -12.57
CA ALA A 157 2.66 4.03 -13.54
C ALA A 157 1.91 3.22 -14.60
N THR A 158 1.08 2.26 -14.20
CA THR A 158 0.39 1.35 -15.14
C THR A 158 -0.68 2.08 -15.99
N ALA A 159 -1.50 2.94 -15.39
CA ALA A 159 -2.59 3.61 -16.08
C ALA A 159 -2.11 4.67 -17.08
N SER A 160 -0.92 5.24 -16.87
CA SER A 160 -0.32 6.25 -17.76
C SER A 160 -0.07 5.73 -19.19
N TRP A 161 0.05 4.41 -19.38
CA TRP A 161 0.29 3.77 -20.68
C TRP A 161 -0.95 3.54 -21.54
N LEU A 162 -2.17 3.72 -20.99
CA LEU A 162 -3.41 3.58 -21.76
C LEU A 162 -3.43 4.41 -23.05
N PRO A 163 -3.18 5.74 -23.02
CA PRO A 163 -3.21 6.54 -24.24
C PRO A 163 -2.08 6.18 -25.22
N TRP A 164 -0.94 5.68 -24.75
CA TRP A 164 0.17 5.23 -25.59
C TRP A 164 -0.14 3.94 -26.36
N ASN A 165 -0.84 2.99 -25.72
CA ASN A 165 -1.34 1.80 -26.39
C ASN A 165 -2.37 2.16 -27.47
N PHE A 166 -3.29 3.07 -27.16
CA PHE A 166 -4.25 3.61 -28.14
C PHE A 166 -3.56 4.35 -29.30
N TRP A 167 -2.51 5.11 -29.02
CA TRP A 167 -1.69 5.78 -30.02
C TRP A 167 -0.97 4.78 -30.93
N ALA A 168 -0.33 3.75 -30.38
CA ALA A 168 0.38 2.72 -31.13
C ALA A 168 -0.59 1.93 -32.03
N PHE A 169 -1.77 1.58 -31.51
CA PHE A 169 -2.82 0.94 -32.29
C PHE A 169 -3.34 1.83 -33.41
N GLU A 170 -3.64 3.11 -33.17
CA GLU A 170 -4.06 4.01 -34.25
C GLU A 170 -2.96 4.20 -35.31
N LYS A 171 -1.68 4.21 -34.92
CA LYS A 171 -0.57 4.24 -35.88
C LYS A 171 -0.51 2.97 -36.74
N HIS A 172 -0.69 1.80 -36.11
CA HIS A 172 -0.81 0.51 -36.80
C HIS A 172 -1.95 0.53 -37.84
N GLU A 173 -3.11 1.06 -37.46
CA GLU A 173 -4.29 1.13 -38.33
C GLU A 173 -4.16 2.16 -39.46
N GLN A 174 -3.46 3.25 -39.23
CA GLN A 174 -3.23 4.29 -40.23
C GLN A 174 -2.09 3.97 -41.20
N GLU A 175 -1.20 3.03 -40.85
CA GLU A 175 -0.10 2.61 -41.71
C GLU A 175 -0.63 1.75 -42.87
N THR A 176 -0.43 2.24 -44.09
CA THR A 176 -0.89 1.57 -45.31
C THR A 176 0.06 0.46 -45.75
N ASN A 177 1.35 0.58 -45.44
CA ASN A 177 2.35 -0.43 -45.81
C ASN A 177 2.29 -1.65 -44.86
N PRO A 178 1.96 -2.87 -45.35
CA PRO A 178 1.84 -4.06 -44.52
C PRO A 178 3.12 -4.43 -43.76
N LYS A 179 4.30 -4.21 -44.33
CA LYS A 179 5.58 -4.48 -43.65
C LYS A 179 5.77 -3.51 -42.49
N ARG A 180 5.61 -2.21 -42.72
CA ARG A 180 5.77 -1.18 -41.68
C ARG A 180 4.73 -1.29 -40.56
N ARG A 181 3.57 -1.88 -40.83
CA ARG A 181 2.54 -2.15 -39.81
C ARG A 181 3.07 -3.03 -38.68
N TRP A 182 3.91 -4.02 -38.98
CA TRP A 182 4.53 -4.88 -37.96
C TRP A 182 5.35 -4.10 -36.94
N ARG A 183 5.94 -2.96 -37.32
CA ARG A 183 6.67 -2.09 -36.38
C ARG A 183 5.75 -1.52 -35.31
N TRP A 184 4.57 -1.03 -35.70
CA TRP A 184 3.61 -0.48 -34.75
C TRP A 184 2.99 -1.56 -33.86
N TRP A 185 2.87 -2.78 -34.38
CA TRP A 185 2.49 -3.94 -33.58
C TRP A 185 3.56 -4.32 -32.54
N VAL A 186 4.85 -4.31 -32.93
CA VAL A 186 5.97 -4.46 -31.98
C VAL A 186 5.93 -3.36 -30.91
N VAL A 187 5.69 -2.10 -31.29
CA VAL A 187 5.55 -0.98 -30.33
C VAL A 187 4.40 -1.23 -29.37
N LEU A 188 3.24 -1.69 -29.86
CA LEU A 188 2.09 -2.02 -29.03
C LEU A 188 2.43 -3.13 -28.02
N ALA A 189 3.13 -4.18 -28.45
CA ALA A 189 3.58 -5.26 -27.55
C ALA A 189 4.56 -4.76 -26.49
N VAL A 190 5.55 -3.95 -26.88
CA VAL A 190 6.53 -3.36 -25.95
C VAL A 190 5.85 -2.41 -24.96
N PHE A 191 4.95 -1.54 -25.41
CA PHE A 191 4.20 -0.63 -24.53
C PHE A 191 3.30 -1.40 -23.56
N THR A 192 2.69 -2.50 -24.00
CA THR A 192 1.96 -3.38 -23.08
C THR A 192 2.88 -4.06 -22.07
N GLY A 193 4.07 -4.51 -22.49
CA GLY A 193 5.06 -5.09 -21.58
C GLY A 193 5.49 -4.08 -20.52
N ILE A 194 5.84 -2.85 -20.92
CA ILE A 194 6.19 -1.78 -19.97
C ILE A 194 5.01 -1.44 -19.06
N GLN A 195 3.79 -1.40 -19.59
CA GLN A 195 2.59 -1.17 -18.80
C GLN A 195 2.44 -2.23 -17.69
N LEU A 196 2.66 -3.50 -17.99
CA LEU A 196 2.57 -4.60 -17.01
C LEU A 196 3.70 -4.53 -15.97
N LEU A 197 4.89 -4.06 -16.35
CA LEU A 197 5.99 -3.82 -15.43
C LEU A 197 5.69 -2.72 -14.40
N GLY A 198 4.68 -1.87 -14.64
CA GLY A 198 4.19 -0.87 -13.68
C GLY A 198 3.50 -1.47 -12.44
N GLY A 199 3.31 -2.78 -12.38
CA GLY A 199 2.96 -3.48 -11.15
C GLY A 199 1.47 -3.51 -10.78
N HIS A 200 0.56 -3.06 -11.66
CA HIS A 200 -0.88 -3.11 -11.36
C HIS A 200 -1.72 -3.77 -12.49
N PRO A 201 -1.78 -5.12 -12.56
CA PRO A 201 -2.38 -5.88 -13.68
C PRO A 201 -3.81 -5.49 -14.07
N GLN A 202 -4.64 -5.05 -13.11
CA GLN A 202 -6.02 -4.62 -13.37
C GLN A 202 -6.11 -3.50 -14.43
N PHE A 203 -5.23 -2.49 -14.37
CA PHE A 203 -5.31 -1.35 -15.31
C PHE A 203 -4.76 -1.72 -16.70
N ALA A 204 -3.80 -2.63 -16.77
CA ALA A 204 -3.37 -3.23 -18.03
C ALA A 204 -4.50 -4.05 -18.68
N PHE A 205 -5.20 -4.88 -17.89
CA PHE A 205 -6.38 -5.61 -18.35
C PHE A 205 -7.51 -4.68 -18.80
N MET A 206 -7.82 -3.64 -18.04
CA MET A 206 -8.81 -2.62 -18.42
C MET A 206 -8.42 -1.91 -19.73
N THR A 207 -7.13 -1.66 -19.95
CA THR A 207 -6.61 -1.13 -21.22
C THR A 207 -6.84 -2.12 -22.36
N ALA A 208 -6.56 -3.40 -22.11
CA ALA A 208 -6.74 -4.48 -23.08
C ALA A 208 -8.18 -4.63 -23.56
N VAL A 209 -9.12 -4.68 -22.63
CA VAL A 209 -10.55 -4.78 -22.92
C VAL A 209 -11.01 -3.55 -23.68
N LEU A 210 -10.67 -2.34 -23.20
CA LEU A 210 -11.12 -1.11 -23.84
C LEU A 210 -10.54 -0.93 -25.26
N LEU A 211 -9.26 -1.28 -25.46
CA LEU A 211 -8.62 -1.23 -26.77
C LEU A 211 -9.21 -2.27 -27.73
N SER A 212 -9.56 -3.45 -27.24
CA SER A 212 -10.24 -4.49 -28.04
C SER A 212 -11.63 -4.02 -28.49
N ILE A 213 -12.41 -3.41 -27.58
CA ILE A 213 -13.70 -2.81 -27.91
C ILE A 213 -13.54 -1.67 -28.92
N TYR A 214 -12.49 -0.84 -28.76
CA TYR A 214 -12.15 0.22 -29.71
C TYR A 214 -11.82 -0.32 -31.11
N ALA A 215 -11.05 -1.41 -31.19
CA ALA A 215 -10.67 -2.04 -32.43
C ALA A 215 -11.84 -2.67 -33.19
N VAL A 216 -12.89 -3.11 -32.49
CA VAL A 216 -14.12 -3.57 -33.15
C VAL A 216 -14.86 -2.40 -33.80
N VAL A 217 -15.03 -1.28 -33.08
CA VAL A 217 -15.94 -0.20 -33.50
C VAL A 217 -15.28 0.82 -34.45
N ASN A 218 -13.97 1.05 -34.34
CA ASN A 218 -13.29 2.12 -35.08
C ASN A 218 -12.97 1.71 -36.53
N TRP A 219 -13.88 2.03 -37.44
CA TRP A 219 -13.83 1.76 -38.89
C TRP A 219 -12.87 2.69 -39.63
N LYS A 220 -11.85 2.14 -40.29
CA LYS A 220 -10.99 2.93 -41.21
C LYS A 220 -10.52 2.21 -42.48
N ARG A 221 -10.95 0.99 -42.75
CA ARG A 221 -10.53 0.29 -43.97
C ARG A 221 -11.71 -0.07 -44.84
N ASP A 222 -11.63 0.38 -46.09
CA ASP A 222 -12.42 -0.20 -47.16
C ASP A 222 -12.14 -1.71 -47.20
N VAL A 223 -13.18 -2.50 -46.97
CA VAL A 223 -13.19 -3.97 -46.97
C VAL A 223 -12.68 -4.56 -48.31
N ARG A 224 -12.46 -3.72 -49.32
CA ARG A 224 -12.03 -4.13 -50.67
C ARG A 224 -10.53 -4.40 -50.82
N GLU A 225 -9.66 -3.91 -49.94
CA GLU A 225 -8.19 -3.94 -50.20
C GLU A 225 -7.34 -4.80 -49.25
N SER A 226 -7.89 -5.41 -48.20
CA SER A 226 -7.10 -6.28 -47.32
C SER A 226 -7.84 -7.56 -46.97
N ARG A 227 -7.85 -8.53 -47.88
CA ARG A 227 -8.25 -9.89 -47.55
C ARG A 227 -7.03 -10.67 -47.07
N PHE A 228 -6.99 -11.00 -45.78
CA PHE A 228 -6.02 -11.95 -45.24
C PHE A 228 -6.40 -13.38 -45.68
N PRO A 229 -5.44 -14.30 -45.88
CA PRO A 229 -5.74 -15.69 -46.26
C PRO A 229 -6.69 -16.44 -45.30
N LEU A 230 -6.65 -16.11 -44.01
CA LEU A 230 -7.52 -16.72 -42.99
C LEU A 230 -8.98 -16.25 -43.03
N GLU A 231 -9.26 -15.04 -43.54
CA GLU A 231 -10.65 -14.60 -43.75
C GLU A 231 -11.34 -15.47 -44.80
N ASN A 232 -10.63 -15.85 -45.86
CA ASN A 232 -11.16 -16.78 -46.85
C ASN A 232 -11.40 -18.17 -46.24
N LEU A 233 -10.51 -18.65 -45.37
CA LEU A 233 -10.67 -19.95 -44.71
C LEU A 233 -11.90 -19.97 -43.78
N ILE A 234 -12.06 -18.95 -42.93
CA ILE A 234 -13.20 -18.86 -42.01
C ILE A 234 -14.50 -18.62 -42.77
N LEU A 235 -14.50 -17.77 -43.80
CA LEU A 235 -15.65 -17.60 -44.68
C LEU A 235 -16.02 -18.91 -45.37
N THR A 236 -15.04 -19.73 -45.78
CA THR A 236 -15.29 -21.04 -46.39
C THR A 236 -15.85 -22.05 -45.38
N ILE A 237 -15.36 -22.05 -44.14
CA ILE A 237 -15.86 -22.90 -43.05
C ILE A 237 -17.30 -22.51 -42.70
N VAL A 238 -17.55 -21.21 -42.50
CA VAL A 238 -18.87 -20.67 -42.15
C VAL A 238 -19.87 -20.79 -43.32
N GLN A 239 -19.41 -20.67 -44.58
CA GLN A 239 -20.24 -20.95 -45.76
C GLN A 239 -20.67 -22.42 -45.86
N LYS A 240 -19.91 -23.34 -45.24
CA LYS A 240 -20.23 -24.77 -45.19
C LYS A 240 -21.07 -25.17 -43.97
N SER A 241 -21.31 -24.28 -42.99
CA SER A 241 -22.16 -24.58 -41.83
C SER A 241 -23.65 -24.33 -42.13
N PRO A 242 -24.52 -25.35 -42.06
CA PRO A 242 -25.95 -25.18 -42.27
C PRO A 242 -26.60 -24.53 -41.03
N GLY A 243 -27.34 -23.43 -41.23
CA GLY A 243 -28.26 -22.87 -40.21
C GLY A 243 -28.11 -21.39 -39.87
N ILE A 244 -27.01 -20.70 -40.23
CA ILE A 244 -26.83 -19.28 -39.91
C ILE A 244 -27.21 -18.41 -41.12
N PRO A 245 -28.07 -17.38 -40.96
CA PRO A 245 -28.48 -16.51 -42.06
C PRO A 245 -27.27 -15.82 -42.72
N ARG A 246 -27.11 -15.99 -44.03
CA ARG A 246 -26.00 -15.42 -44.82
C ARG A 246 -25.82 -13.90 -44.61
N ARG A 247 -26.93 -13.17 -44.42
CA ARG A 247 -26.93 -11.73 -44.13
C ARG A 247 -26.38 -11.41 -42.74
N LEU A 248 -26.64 -12.24 -41.74
CA LEU A 248 -26.12 -12.06 -40.38
C LEU A 248 -24.62 -12.32 -40.31
N ILE A 249 -24.12 -13.34 -41.02
CA ILE A 249 -22.67 -13.62 -41.13
C ILE A 249 -21.97 -12.48 -41.86
N LEU A 250 -22.48 -12.06 -43.02
CA LEU A 250 -21.86 -10.95 -43.77
C LEU A 250 -21.93 -9.64 -42.98
N TRP A 251 -23.01 -9.37 -42.26
CA TRP A 251 -23.12 -8.22 -41.35
C TRP A 251 -22.13 -8.33 -40.18
N LEU A 252 -22.00 -9.50 -39.55
CA LEU A 252 -21.01 -9.73 -38.50
C LEU A 252 -19.58 -9.57 -39.03
N PHE A 253 -19.22 -10.09 -40.20
CA PHE A 253 -17.87 -9.90 -40.78
C PHE A 253 -17.66 -8.48 -41.35
N GLU A 254 -18.71 -7.80 -41.79
CA GLU A 254 -18.67 -6.38 -42.19
C GLU A 254 -18.54 -5.45 -40.99
N TYR A 255 -18.97 -5.82 -39.79
CA TYR A 255 -18.88 -4.96 -38.59
C TYR A 255 -17.84 -5.44 -37.57
N PHE A 256 -17.45 -6.71 -37.62
CA PHE A 256 -16.54 -7.39 -36.72
C PHE A 256 -15.39 -7.93 -37.55
N THR A 257 -14.23 -7.30 -37.44
CA THR A 257 -12.97 -7.82 -37.99
C THR A 257 -12.21 -8.50 -36.86
N PRO A 258 -12.51 -9.79 -36.55
CA PRO A 258 -11.95 -10.50 -35.38
C PRO A 258 -10.41 -10.51 -35.39
N TRP A 259 -9.80 -10.39 -36.57
CA TRP A 259 -8.35 -10.27 -36.72
C TRP A 259 -7.76 -9.05 -36.01
N ARG A 260 -8.47 -7.93 -35.91
CA ARG A 260 -7.97 -6.73 -35.20
C ARG A 260 -7.88 -6.97 -33.69
N VAL A 261 -8.87 -7.69 -33.15
CA VAL A 261 -8.85 -8.13 -31.75
C VAL A 261 -7.72 -9.13 -31.55
N LEU A 262 -7.53 -10.08 -32.48
CA LEU A 262 -6.43 -11.04 -32.43
C LEU A 262 -5.05 -10.34 -32.43
N VAL A 263 -4.86 -9.31 -33.26
CA VAL A 263 -3.63 -8.49 -33.28
C VAL A 263 -3.33 -7.89 -31.91
N ILE A 264 -4.36 -7.35 -31.24
CA ILE A 264 -4.24 -6.79 -29.89
C ILE A 264 -3.94 -7.89 -28.86
N VAL A 265 -4.71 -8.98 -28.87
CA VAL A 265 -4.55 -10.09 -27.92
C VAL A 265 -3.15 -10.70 -28.03
N ILE A 266 -2.63 -10.93 -29.24
CA ILE A 266 -1.27 -11.45 -29.41
C ILE A 266 -0.23 -10.40 -28.99
N ALA A 267 -0.41 -9.12 -29.32
CA ALA A 267 0.50 -8.06 -28.85
C ALA A 267 0.55 -8.03 -27.32
N MET A 268 -0.60 -8.18 -26.66
CA MET A 268 -0.70 -8.17 -25.21
C MET A 268 -0.12 -9.43 -24.57
N GLY A 269 -0.33 -10.59 -25.20
CA GLY A 269 0.34 -11.83 -24.82
C GLY A 269 1.86 -11.69 -24.89
N LEU A 270 2.39 -11.17 -26.00
CA LEU A 270 3.83 -10.90 -26.13
C LEU A 270 4.31 -9.84 -25.12
N GLY A 271 3.51 -8.82 -24.84
CA GLY A 271 3.77 -7.85 -23.77
C GLY A 271 3.89 -8.52 -22.41
N ALA A 272 2.97 -9.43 -22.06
CA ALA A 272 3.05 -10.20 -20.83
C ALA A 272 4.29 -11.11 -20.79
N LEU A 273 4.69 -11.70 -21.92
CA LEU A 273 5.93 -12.48 -22.01
C LEU A 273 7.20 -11.63 -21.87
N ILE A 274 7.20 -10.37 -22.36
CA ILE A 274 8.28 -9.42 -22.08
C ILE A 274 8.37 -9.14 -20.58
N ALA A 275 7.22 -8.98 -19.92
CA ALA A 275 7.12 -8.72 -18.48
C ALA A 275 7.25 -9.99 -17.61
N ALA A 276 7.45 -11.18 -18.20
CA ALA A 276 7.55 -12.46 -17.49
C ALA A 276 8.55 -12.51 -16.31
N PRO A 277 9.73 -11.85 -16.35
CA PRO A 277 10.67 -11.90 -15.23
C PRO A 277 10.08 -11.32 -13.95
N GLN A 278 9.15 -10.35 -14.06
CA GLN A 278 8.42 -9.78 -12.92
C GLN A 278 7.10 -10.51 -12.68
N LEU A 279 6.35 -10.85 -13.75
CA LEU A 279 5.02 -11.45 -13.62
C LEU A 279 5.03 -12.89 -13.10
N LEU A 280 6.03 -13.71 -13.42
CA LEU A 280 6.06 -15.11 -12.95
C LEU A 280 6.32 -15.22 -11.44
N PRO A 281 7.31 -14.51 -10.84
CA PRO A 281 7.43 -14.44 -9.38
C PRO A 281 6.17 -13.86 -8.72
N THR A 282 5.59 -12.81 -9.33
CA THR A 282 4.33 -12.23 -8.81
C THR A 282 3.19 -13.24 -8.84
N PHE A 283 3.10 -14.04 -9.90
CA PHE A 283 2.11 -15.10 -10.00
C PHE A 283 2.32 -16.17 -8.91
N GLU A 284 3.56 -16.62 -8.70
CA GLU A 284 3.91 -17.58 -7.62
C GLU A 284 3.48 -17.06 -6.24
N LEU A 285 3.86 -15.82 -5.88
CA LEU A 285 3.41 -15.20 -4.64
C LEU A 285 1.89 -15.05 -4.57
N SER A 286 1.23 -14.69 -5.67
CA SER A 286 -0.23 -14.55 -5.70
C SER A 286 -0.94 -15.86 -5.38
N THR A 287 -0.37 -17.01 -5.76
CA THR A 287 -0.91 -18.34 -5.46
C THR A 287 -0.71 -18.79 -4.01
N LEU A 288 0.17 -18.10 -3.28
CA LEU A 288 0.49 -18.35 -1.86
C LEU A 288 -0.05 -17.26 -0.92
N SER A 289 -0.72 -16.24 -1.47
CA SER A 289 -1.27 -15.11 -0.72
C SER A 289 -2.76 -15.26 -0.48
N ASP A 290 -3.35 -14.33 0.29
CA ASP A 290 -4.80 -14.19 0.49
C ASP A 290 -5.60 -14.05 -0.83
N ARG A 291 -4.91 -13.88 -1.97
CA ARG A 291 -5.51 -13.83 -3.31
C ARG A 291 -5.70 -15.19 -3.96
N ALA A 292 -5.11 -16.26 -3.42
CA ALA A 292 -5.16 -17.60 -4.00
C ALA A 292 -6.59 -18.17 -4.10
N THR A 293 -7.44 -17.86 -3.11
CA THR A 293 -8.84 -18.31 -3.04
C THR A 293 -9.82 -17.39 -3.80
N GLY A 294 -9.30 -16.35 -4.47
CA GLY A 294 -10.10 -15.31 -5.11
C GLY A 294 -10.59 -14.23 -4.14
N LEU A 295 -11.31 -13.24 -4.65
CA LEU A 295 -11.87 -12.17 -3.81
C LEU A 295 -13.12 -12.66 -3.06
N LEU A 296 -13.17 -12.46 -1.73
CA LEU A 296 -14.41 -12.65 -0.99
C LEU A 296 -15.52 -11.76 -1.61
N PRO A 297 -16.78 -12.23 -1.69
CA PRO A 297 -17.87 -11.49 -2.34
C PRO A 297 -18.09 -10.07 -1.78
N LYS A 298 -17.78 -9.84 -0.49
CA LYS A 298 -17.89 -8.53 0.15
C LYS A 298 -16.86 -7.52 -0.41
N PHE A 299 -15.66 -7.95 -0.76
CA PHE A 299 -14.61 -7.07 -1.31
C PHE A 299 -14.81 -6.73 -2.79
N PHE A 300 -15.50 -7.58 -3.55
CA PHE A 300 -15.76 -7.36 -4.98
C PHE A 300 -16.56 -6.07 -5.25
N ASN A 301 -17.50 -5.73 -4.35
CA ASN A 301 -18.38 -4.57 -4.47
C ASN A 301 -17.93 -3.35 -3.64
N ALA A 302 -16.74 -3.40 -3.02
CA ALA A 302 -16.25 -2.27 -2.23
C ALA A 302 -16.13 -1.01 -3.11
N PHE A 303 -16.50 0.16 -2.59
CA PHE A 303 -16.47 1.46 -3.29
C PHE A 303 -17.34 1.55 -4.56
N SER A 304 -18.53 0.94 -4.57
CA SER A 304 -19.55 1.25 -5.58
C SER A 304 -19.90 2.74 -5.63
N LEU A 305 -20.18 3.26 -6.83
CA LEU A 305 -20.70 4.61 -7.01
C LEU A 305 -22.13 4.73 -6.49
N ARG A 306 -22.44 5.85 -5.84
CA ARG A 306 -23.77 6.23 -5.38
C ARG A 306 -24.21 7.48 -6.15
N LEU A 307 -25.51 7.80 -6.09
CA LEU A 307 -26.07 8.95 -6.83
C LEU A 307 -25.28 10.26 -6.60
N VAL A 308 -24.83 10.49 -5.36
CA VAL A 308 -24.02 11.69 -5.01
C VAL A 308 -22.67 11.74 -5.73
N HIS A 309 -22.04 10.60 -6.03
CA HIS A 309 -20.76 10.56 -6.74
C HIS A 309 -20.88 11.02 -8.20
N TYR A 310 -22.07 10.91 -8.81
CA TYR A 310 -22.32 11.47 -10.15
C TYR A 310 -22.41 13.00 -10.13
N ILE A 311 -22.92 13.57 -9.04
CA ILE A 311 -22.92 15.03 -8.82
C ILE A 311 -21.49 15.53 -8.64
N MET A 312 -20.62 14.74 -7.99
CA MET A 312 -19.19 15.05 -7.83
C MET A 312 -18.41 15.13 -9.14
N LEU A 313 -18.95 14.63 -10.26
CA LEU A 313 -18.37 14.87 -11.59
C LEU A 313 -18.43 16.34 -12.01
N PHE A 314 -19.25 17.17 -11.34
CA PHE A 314 -19.38 18.61 -11.58
C PHE A 314 -18.98 19.44 -10.36
N ILE A 315 -19.29 18.93 -9.16
CA ILE A 315 -19.06 19.60 -7.88
C ILE A 315 -18.24 18.65 -6.98
N PRO A 316 -16.91 18.56 -7.19
CA PRO A 316 -16.08 17.49 -6.63
C PRO A 316 -16.10 17.42 -5.09
N PHE A 317 -16.35 18.53 -4.40
CA PHE A 317 -16.30 18.62 -2.93
C PHE A 317 -17.67 18.87 -2.29
N ILE A 318 -18.77 18.46 -2.93
CA ILE A 318 -20.13 18.61 -2.36
C ILE A 318 -20.29 17.88 -1.01
N LEU A 319 -19.48 16.84 -0.75
CA LEU A 319 -19.44 16.10 0.52
C LEU A 319 -18.48 16.71 1.56
N GLY A 320 -17.89 17.88 1.26
CA GLY A 320 -16.93 18.56 2.12
C GLY A 320 -15.51 18.01 2.01
N ASN A 321 -14.81 17.95 3.15
CA ASN A 321 -13.43 17.46 3.22
C ASN A 321 -13.34 16.02 2.69
N PRO A 322 -12.54 15.76 1.62
CA PRO A 322 -12.42 14.43 1.07
C PRO A 322 -11.72 13.45 2.03
N TYR A 323 -10.83 13.90 2.91
CA TYR A 323 -10.18 13.01 3.89
C TYR A 323 -10.68 13.28 5.31
N PRO A 324 -11.04 12.25 6.11
CA PRO A 324 -11.13 10.83 5.78
C PRO A 324 -12.50 10.43 5.20
N ARG A 325 -13.38 11.38 4.85
CA ARG A 325 -14.81 11.12 4.62
C ARG A 325 -15.13 10.47 3.26
N VAL A 326 -14.30 10.69 2.25
CA VAL A 326 -14.54 10.28 0.86
C VAL A 326 -13.28 9.61 0.31
N SER A 327 -13.39 8.36 -0.10
CA SER A 327 -12.27 7.65 -0.71
C SER A 327 -11.85 8.26 -2.04
N VAL A 328 -10.55 8.27 -2.31
CA VAL A 328 -9.97 8.61 -3.62
C VAL A 328 -10.56 7.76 -4.76
N GLU A 329 -11.06 6.56 -4.44
CA GLU A 329 -11.57 5.60 -5.42
C GLU A 329 -12.83 6.08 -6.15
N VAL A 330 -13.58 7.04 -5.60
CA VAL A 330 -14.83 7.55 -6.21
C VAL A 330 -14.67 8.91 -6.90
N ILE A 331 -13.44 9.43 -7.00
CA ILE A 331 -13.16 10.74 -7.59
C ILE A 331 -12.94 10.63 -9.09
N GLY A 332 -13.81 11.29 -9.87
CA GLY A 332 -13.85 11.22 -11.34
C GLY A 332 -13.91 12.56 -12.06
N TYR A 333 -13.71 13.70 -11.38
CA TYR A 333 -13.77 15.04 -11.98
C TYR A 333 -12.73 15.22 -13.10
N ILE A 334 -13.08 15.79 -14.26
CA ILE A 334 -12.12 16.06 -15.36
C ILE A 334 -12.00 17.54 -15.72
N GLY A 335 -12.52 18.42 -14.87
CA GLY A 335 -12.68 19.86 -15.13
C GLY A 335 -14.09 20.19 -15.63
N PHE A 336 -14.63 21.31 -15.18
CA PHE A 336 -15.99 21.76 -15.43
C PHE A 336 -16.25 21.99 -16.92
N LEU A 337 -15.41 22.79 -17.59
CA LEU A 337 -15.53 23.03 -19.03
C LEU A 337 -15.38 21.71 -19.83
N PRO A 338 -14.36 20.86 -19.58
CA PRO A 338 -14.28 19.54 -20.20
C PRO A 338 -15.54 18.67 -20.01
N VAL A 339 -16.10 18.58 -18.81
CA VAL A 339 -17.35 17.82 -18.56
C VAL A 339 -18.50 18.37 -19.39
N VAL A 340 -18.70 19.69 -19.43
CA VAL A 340 -19.75 20.31 -20.24
C VAL A 340 -19.54 20.03 -21.73
N LEU A 341 -18.31 20.10 -22.22
CA LEU A 341 -17.97 19.78 -23.61
C LEU A 341 -18.18 18.30 -23.94
N ALA A 342 -17.92 17.40 -23.00
CA ALA A 342 -18.17 15.96 -23.16
C ALA A 342 -19.68 15.67 -23.28
N ILE A 343 -20.51 16.31 -22.45
CA ILE A 343 -21.97 16.19 -22.50
C ILE A 343 -22.55 16.80 -23.78
N ALA A 344 -21.95 17.90 -24.25
CA ALA A 344 -22.34 18.53 -25.51
C ALA A 344 -22.00 17.68 -26.75
N ALA A 345 -21.09 16.70 -26.63
CA ALA A 345 -20.59 15.92 -27.76
C ALA A 345 -21.67 15.26 -28.63
N PRO A 346 -22.67 14.50 -28.12
CA PRO A 346 -23.72 13.92 -28.95
C PRO A 346 -24.55 14.94 -29.74
N PHE A 347 -24.70 16.16 -29.20
CA PHE A 347 -25.49 17.22 -29.84
C PHE A 347 -24.70 17.94 -30.94
N VAL A 348 -23.38 17.90 -30.87
CA VAL A 348 -22.46 18.63 -31.76
C VAL A 348 -21.84 17.70 -32.81
N GLN A 349 -21.46 16.49 -32.41
CA GLN A 349 -20.70 15.52 -33.19
C GLN A 349 -21.55 14.27 -33.43
N ARG A 350 -22.15 14.14 -34.60
CA ARG A 350 -22.94 12.96 -35.01
C ARG A 350 -22.10 11.86 -35.68
N ASN A 351 -20.82 11.77 -35.32
CA ASN A 351 -19.92 10.79 -35.90
C ASN A 351 -19.80 9.54 -35.01
N ARG A 352 -19.45 8.40 -35.61
CA ARG A 352 -19.35 7.11 -34.91
C ARG A 352 -18.35 7.12 -33.76
N ARG A 353 -17.26 7.90 -33.88
CA ARG A 353 -16.23 8.00 -32.82
C ARG A 353 -16.77 8.70 -31.58
N ALA A 354 -17.49 9.80 -31.76
CA ALA A 354 -18.16 10.49 -30.66
C ALA A 354 -19.20 9.57 -30.00
N PHE A 355 -19.98 8.82 -30.79
CA PHE A 355 -20.90 7.83 -30.24
C PHE A 355 -20.19 6.72 -29.45
N PHE A 356 -19.06 6.21 -29.97
CA PHE A 356 -18.25 5.20 -29.28
C PHE A 356 -17.80 5.68 -27.90
N PHE A 357 -17.14 6.84 -27.82
CA PHE A 357 -16.66 7.35 -26.54
C PHE A 357 -17.81 7.70 -25.60
N LEU A 358 -18.96 8.16 -26.12
CA LEU A 358 -20.16 8.34 -25.31
C LEU A 358 -20.65 7.01 -24.72
N ALA A 359 -20.73 5.96 -25.54
CA ALA A 359 -21.12 4.64 -25.08
C ALA A 359 -20.15 4.10 -24.00
N ILE A 360 -18.83 4.25 -24.21
CA ILE A 360 -17.83 3.88 -23.19
C ILE A 360 -18.01 4.68 -21.90
N ALA A 361 -18.23 6.00 -21.98
CA ALA A 361 -18.44 6.82 -20.79
C ALA A 361 -19.69 6.38 -20.01
N LEU A 362 -20.80 6.10 -20.70
CA LEU A 362 -22.04 5.63 -20.09
C LEU A 362 -21.91 4.22 -19.50
N VAL A 363 -21.27 3.29 -20.23
CA VAL A 363 -20.99 1.93 -19.74
C VAL A 363 -20.08 1.98 -18.51
N ALA A 364 -19.04 2.80 -18.53
CA ALA A 364 -18.15 2.99 -17.40
C ALA A 364 -18.89 3.48 -16.15
N LEU A 365 -19.74 4.50 -16.30
CA LEU A 365 -20.58 5.02 -15.22
C LEU A 365 -21.61 3.99 -14.72
N PHE A 366 -22.16 3.16 -15.61
CA PHE A 366 -23.09 2.08 -15.28
C PHE A 366 -22.39 0.91 -14.55
N LEU A 367 -21.19 0.52 -14.96
CA LEU A 367 -20.38 -0.48 -14.27
C LEU A 367 -19.91 0.04 -12.91
N GLY A 368 -19.64 1.34 -12.80
CA GLY A 368 -19.30 2.00 -11.54
C GLY A 368 -20.35 1.87 -10.45
N LEU A 369 -21.62 1.63 -10.78
CA LEU A 369 -22.70 1.37 -9.80
C LEU A 369 -22.47 0.11 -8.95
N GLY A 370 -21.62 -0.81 -9.39
CA GLY A 370 -21.23 -1.99 -8.61
C GLY A 370 -22.40 -2.84 -8.15
N ASP A 371 -22.59 -2.96 -6.84
CA ASP A 371 -23.66 -3.72 -6.19
C ASP A 371 -25.08 -3.31 -6.59
N GLN A 372 -25.29 -2.05 -6.96
CA GLN A 372 -26.58 -1.54 -7.43
C GLN A 372 -26.93 -2.03 -8.86
N ASN A 373 -25.97 -2.66 -9.55
CA ASN A 373 -26.10 -3.13 -10.92
C ASN A 373 -26.06 -4.66 -10.98
N ALA A 374 -27.17 -5.30 -11.38
CA ALA A 374 -27.25 -6.74 -11.56
C ALA A 374 -26.22 -7.28 -12.58
N PHE A 375 -25.90 -6.50 -13.63
CA PHE A 375 -24.89 -6.88 -14.61
C PHE A 375 -23.48 -6.94 -13.99
N TYR A 376 -23.10 -5.92 -13.21
CA TYR A 376 -21.81 -5.91 -12.53
C TYR A 376 -21.67 -7.08 -11.53
N ARG A 377 -22.74 -7.37 -10.78
CA ARG A 377 -22.77 -8.55 -9.89
C ARG A 377 -22.57 -9.86 -10.65
N GLY A 378 -22.99 -9.94 -11.91
CA GLY A 378 -22.74 -11.08 -12.79
C GLY A 378 -21.27 -11.22 -13.23
N LEU A 379 -20.51 -10.12 -13.29
CA LEU A 379 -19.10 -10.16 -13.71
C LEU A 379 -18.21 -11.00 -12.79
N ARG A 380 -18.61 -11.21 -11.53
CA ARG A 380 -17.89 -12.07 -10.58
C ARG A 380 -17.78 -13.53 -11.03
N TYR A 381 -18.63 -13.97 -11.95
CA TYR A 381 -18.62 -15.33 -12.49
C TYR A 381 -17.77 -15.46 -13.76
N LEU A 382 -17.31 -14.34 -14.32
CA LEU A 382 -16.42 -14.36 -15.48
C LEU A 382 -14.97 -14.53 -14.99
N PRO A 383 -14.23 -15.52 -15.53
CA PRO A 383 -12.80 -15.65 -15.25
C PRO A 383 -12.05 -14.35 -15.55
N LEU A 384 -11.00 -14.07 -14.77
CA LEU A 384 -10.20 -12.83 -14.78
C LEU A 384 -10.91 -11.62 -14.15
N PHE A 385 -12.19 -11.39 -14.44
CA PHE A 385 -12.95 -10.32 -13.78
C PHE A 385 -13.15 -10.58 -12.28
N ASN A 386 -13.26 -11.84 -11.89
CA ASN A 386 -13.38 -12.29 -10.49
C ASN A 386 -12.16 -11.96 -9.61
N TYR A 387 -11.01 -11.62 -10.20
CA TYR A 387 -9.81 -11.18 -9.47
C TYR A 387 -9.76 -9.66 -9.22
N PHE A 388 -10.64 -8.87 -9.85
CA PHE A 388 -10.62 -7.42 -9.76
C PHE A 388 -11.74 -6.90 -8.85
N ARG A 389 -11.41 -5.90 -8.01
CA ARG A 389 -12.32 -5.21 -7.08
C ARG A 389 -12.46 -3.73 -7.44
N VAL A 390 -13.33 -3.04 -6.70
CA VAL A 390 -13.55 -1.59 -6.77
C VAL A 390 -14.25 -1.16 -8.07
N PRO A 391 -15.59 -1.25 -8.14
CA PRO A 391 -16.38 -0.88 -9.32
C PRO A 391 -16.11 0.56 -9.77
N SER A 392 -15.89 1.50 -8.84
CA SER A 392 -15.58 2.89 -9.18
C SER A 392 -14.30 3.08 -9.99
N ARG A 393 -13.40 2.09 -10.08
CA ARG A 393 -12.23 2.16 -10.98
C ARG A 393 -12.61 2.25 -12.45
N PHE A 394 -13.85 1.92 -12.83
CA PHE A 394 -14.38 2.24 -14.17
C PHE A 394 -14.42 3.75 -14.45
N LEU A 395 -14.28 4.62 -13.44
CA LEU A 395 -13.99 6.04 -13.64
C LEU A 395 -12.75 6.27 -14.52
N PHE A 396 -11.81 5.33 -14.57
CA PHE A 396 -10.69 5.35 -15.53
C PHE A 396 -11.16 5.41 -16.99
N TRP A 397 -12.10 4.53 -17.36
CA TRP A 397 -12.68 4.51 -18.70
C TRP A 397 -13.53 5.76 -18.97
N TYR A 398 -14.31 6.19 -17.96
CA TYR A 398 -15.07 7.43 -18.04
C TYR A 398 -14.15 8.62 -18.30
N SER A 399 -13.09 8.81 -17.51
CA SER A 399 -12.18 9.96 -17.64
C SER A 399 -11.50 9.99 -19.00
N PHE A 400 -11.04 8.84 -19.51
CA PHE A 400 -10.45 8.75 -20.85
C PHE A 400 -11.46 9.10 -21.95
N ALA A 401 -12.66 8.53 -21.88
CA ALA A 401 -13.69 8.74 -22.89
C ALA A 401 -14.25 10.17 -22.84
N ALA A 402 -14.56 10.70 -21.66
CA ALA A 402 -15.06 12.05 -21.46
C ALA A 402 -14.04 13.11 -21.86
N ALA A 403 -12.75 12.94 -21.53
CA ALA A 403 -11.69 13.84 -22.00
C ALA A 403 -11.54 13.81 -23.53
N THR A 404 -11.70 12.63 -24.14
CA THR A 404 -11.70 12.50 -25.61
C THR A 404 -12.90 13.18 -26.26
N LEU A 405 -14.10 13.03 -25.68
CA LEU A 405 -15.32 13.73 -26.13
C LEU A 405 -15.17 15.24 -25.99
N ALA A 406 -14.63 15.72 -24.87
CA ALA A 406 -14.35 17.14 -24.65
C ALA A 406 -13.43 17.70 -25.74
N ALA A 407 -12.35 16.99 -26.07
CA ALA A 407 -11.44 17.37 -27.15
C ALA A 407 -12.12 17.38 -28.53
N LEU A 408 -12.95 16.38 -28.84
CA LEU A 408 -13.71 16.30 -30.09
C LEU A 408 -14.70 17.46 -30.25
N THR A 409 -15.46 17.77 -29.19
CA THR A 409 -16.41 18.88 -29.17
C THR A 409 -15.68 20.21 -29.27
N PHE A 410 -14.59 20.38 -28.54
CA PHE A 410 -13.80 21.62 -28.59
C PHE A 410 -13.14 21.82 -29.95
N ASP A 411 -12.64 20.75 -30.58
CA ASP A 411 -12.18 20.80 -31.97
C ASP A 411 -13.30 21.31 -32.88
N TYR A 412 -14.52 20.77 -32.82
CA TYR A 412 -15.62 21.32 -33.61
C TYR A 412 -15.84 22.83 -33.41
N LEU A 413 -15.87 23.30 -32.16
CA LEU A 413 -16.08 24.70 -31.83
C LEU A 413 -14.94 25.59 -32.37
N ILE A 414 -13.68 25.19 -32.15
CA ILE A 414 -12.53 25.97 -32.59
C ILE A 414 -12.38 25.95 -34.12
N ALA A 415 -13.04 25.03 -34.85
CA ALA A 415 -13.07 25.05 -36.34
C ALA A 415 -13.85 26.23 -36.88
N ARG A 416 -14.93 26.58 -36.19
CA ARG A 416 -15.87 27.64 -36.58
C ARG A 416 -15.45 29.03 -36.08
N ALA A 417 -14.49 29.10 -35.16
CA ALA A 417 -13.91 30.36 -34.70
C ALA A 417 -13.09 31.07 -35.81
N GLN A 418 -13.08 32.41 -35.78
CA GLN A 418 -12.45 33.24 -36.80
C GLN A 418 -10.93 32.99 -36.92
N VAL A 419 -10.42 32.96 -38.15
CA VAL A 419 -8.98 32.79 -38.42
C VAL A 419 -8.32 34.15 -38.57
N THR A 420 -7.51 34.55 -37.61
CA THR A 420 -6.73 35.80 -37.67
C THR A 420 -5.23 35.52 -37.57
N VAL A 421 -4.43 36.32 -38.29
CA VAL A 421 -2.98 36.12 -38.39
C VAL A 421 -2.23 36.73 -37.18
N ARG A 422 -2.73 37.83 -36.61
CA ARG A 422 -2.09 38.57 -35.50
C ARG A 422 -2.89 38.52 -34.19
N PHE A 423 -2.16 38.58 -33.06
CA PHE A 423 -2.75 38.71 -31.73
C PHE A 423 -3.35 40.11 -31.54
N THR A 424 -4.61 40.22 -31.13
CA THR A 424 -5.22 41.52 -30.75
C THR A 424 -4.78 41.93 -29.34
N ARG A 425 -4.85 43.23 -29.00
CA ARG A 425 -4.51 43.73 -27.65
C ARG A 425 -5.32 43.02 -26.56
N GLY A 426 -6.61 42.82 -26.78
CA GLY A 426 -7.49 42.07 -25.87
C GLY A 426 -7.07 40.62 -25.64
N GLN A 427 -6.55 39.93 -26.66
CA GLN A 427 -6.06 38.55 -26.52
C GLN A 427 -4.81 38.44 -25.64
N LYS A 428 -3.90 39.42 -25.72
CA LYS A 428 -2.73 39.48 -24.84
C LYS A 428 -3.14 39.71 -23.39
N ILE A 429 -4.15 40.55 -23.17
CA ILE A 429 -4.71 40.81 -21.83
C ILE A 429 -5.33 39.52 -21.25
N VAL A 430 -6.17 38.81 -22.03
CA VAL A 430 -6.77 37.54 -21.58
C VAL A 430 -5.70 36.51 -21.23
N LEU A 431 -4.68 36.35 -22.07
CA LEU A 431 -3.56 35.45 -21.79
C LEU A 431 -2.79 35.88 -20.52
N ALA A 432 -2.55 37.17 -20.33
CA ALA A 432 -1.89 37.70 -19.13
C ALA A 432 -2.74 37.47 -17.88
N ILE A 433 -4.06 37.62 -17.95
CA ILE A 433 -4.98 37.33 -16.85
C ILE A 433 -4.89 35.85 -16.46
N PHE A 434 -4.98 34.93 -17.43
CA PHE A 434 -4.87 33.50 -17.10
C PHE A 434 -3.47 33.12 -16.60
N ALA A 435 -2.40 33.69 -17.16
CA ALA A 435 -1.05 33.48 -16.65
C ALA A 435 -0.91 33.98 -15.20
N LEU A 436 -1.49 35.13 -14.88
CA LEU A 436 -1.54 35.67 -13.52
C LEU A 436 -2.37 34.76 -12.60
N LEU A 437 -3.57 34.34 -13.02
CA LEU A 437 -4.42 33.43 -12.24
C LEU A 437 -3.72 32.11 -11.95
N ILE A 438 -3.05 31.53 -12.94
CA ILE A 438 -2.25 30.30 -12.76
C ILE A 438 -1.12 30.55 -11.75
N GLY A 439 -0.38 31.65 -11.90
CA GLY A 439 0.68 32.02 -10.96
C GLY A 439 0.16 32.24 -9.53
N VAL A 440 -1.01 32.85 -9.38
CA VAL A 440 -1.69 33.05 -8.10
C VAL A 440 -2.12 31.71 -7.49
N VAL A 441 -2.76 30.83 -8.26
CA VAL A 441 -3.16 29.50 -7.76
C VAL A 441 -1.94 28.71 -7.30
N VAL A 442 -0.91 28.58 -8.14
CA VAL A 442 0.32 27.85 -7.82
C VAL A 442 1.05 28.46 -6.62
N GLY A 443 1.09 29.80 -6.50
CA GLY A 443 1.72 30.49 -5.39
C GLY A 443 0.96 30.40 -4.06
N LEU A 444 -0.38 30.29 -4.10
CA LEU A 444 -1.22 30.20 -2.91
C LEU A 444 -1.38 28.77 -2.37
N VAL A 445 -1.24 27.73 -3.22
CA VAL A 445 -1.39 26.32 -2.82
C VAL A 445 -0.60 25.97 -1.55
N PRO A 446 0.70 26.32 -1.41
CA PRO A 446 1.45 25.99 -0.21
C PRO A 446 0.95 26.68 1.06
N SER A 447 0.47 27.92 0.95
CA SER A 447 0.23 28.82 2.10
C SER A 447 -1.20 28.80 2.64
N GLN A 448 -2.18 28.37 1.85
CA GLN A 448 -3.58 28.37 2.26
C GLN A 448 -4.01 27.04 2.89
N SER A 449 -4.96 27.12 3.83
CA SER A 449 -5.51 25.96 4.54
C SER A 449 -6.49 25.16 3.69
N LEU A 450 -6.80 23.93 4.12
CA LEU A 450 -7.84 23.11 3.50
C LEU A 450 -9.20 23.81 3.51
N ASP A 451 -9.58 24.43 4.63
CA ASP A 451 -10.85 25.14 4.78
C ASP A 451 -10.98 26.31 3.79
N PHE A 452 -9.88 27.02 3.52
CA PHE A 452 -9.86 28.06 2.49
C PHE A 452 -10.23 27.48 1.13
N TRP A 453 -9.58 26.39 0.69
CA TRP A 453 -9.87 25.80 -0.61
C TRP A 453 -11.29 25.23 -0.69
N LEU A 454 -11.77 24.57 0.36
CA LEU A 454 -13.15 24.10 0.43
C LEU A 454 -14.15 25.26 0.34
N SER A 455 -13.85 26.40 0.98
CA SER A 455 -14.69 27.60 0.90
C SER A 455 -14.78 28.16 -0.53
N VAL A 456 -13.68 28.15 -1.29
CA VAL A 456 -13.67 28.55 -2.71
C VAL A 456 -14.60 27.63 -3.52
N TRP A 457 -14.56 26.33 -3.27
CA TRP A 457 -15.38 25.34 -3.98
C TRP A 457 -16.88 25.41 -3.69
N THR A 458 -17.32 26.17 -2.67
CA THR A 458 -18.76 26.35 -2.39
C THR A 458 -19.48 27.20 -3.45
N TRP A 459 -18.80 28.18 -4.06
CA TRP A 459 -19.38 29.10 -5.05
C TRP A 459 -18.73 28.99 -6.43
N LEU A 460 -17.51 28.42 -6.52
CA LEU A 460 -16.77 28.25 -7.78
C LEU A 460 -17.55 27.53 -8.89
N PRO A 461 -18.31 26.43 -8.64
CA PRO A 461 -19.07 25.77 -9.71
C PRO A 461 -20.08 26.70 -10.41
N GLY A 462 -20.70 27.63 -9.67
CA GLY A 462 -21.59 28.63 -10.25
C GLY A 462 -20.85 29.60 -11.16
N VAL A 463 -19.65 30.04 -10.77
CA VAL A 463 -18.78 30.89 -11.61
C VAL A 463 -18.32 30.14 -12.86
N LEU A 464 -17.85 28.90 -12.71
CA LEU A 464 -17.40 28.07 -13.83
C LEU A 464 -18.55 27.81 -14.82
N LEU A 465 -19.78 27.64 -14.35
CA LEU A 465 -20.97 27.52 -15.19
C LEU A 465 -21.20 28.78 -16.02
N LEU A 466 -21.23 29.96 -15.38
CA LEU A 466 -21.46 31.23 -16.08
C LEU A 466 -20.36 31.52 -17.12
N VAL A 467 -19.09 31.29 -16.75
CA VAL A 467 -17.95 31.47 -17.66
C VAL A 467 -18.02 30.46 -18.82
N THR A 468 -18.37 29.21 -18.55
CA THR A 468 -18.53 28.18 -19.59
C THR A 468 -19.65 28.54 -20.57
N ILE A 469 -20.81 28.98 -20.07
CA ILE A 469 -21.92 29.46 -20.90
C ILE A 469 -21.47 30.64 -21.76
N TRP A 470 -20.75 31.61 -21.19
CA TRP A 470 -20.21 32.75 -21.93
C TRP A 470 -19.25 32.32 -23.05
N ILE A 471 -18.34 31.37 -22.78
CA ILE A 471 -17.42 30.81 -23.78
C ILE A 471 -18.21 30.16 -24.92
N LEU A 472 -19.20 29.33 -24.60
CA LEU A 472 -19.98 28.59 -25.60
C LEU A 472 -20.85 29.54 -26.46
N LEU A 473 -21.52 30.51 -25.83
CA LEU A 473 -22.32 31.51 -26.54
C LEU A 473 -21.44 32.42 -27.41
N GLY A 474 -20.30 32.86 -26.90
CA GLY A 474 -19.36 33.70 -27.64
C GLY A 474 -18.72 32.94 -28.81
N ALA A 475 -18.37 31.66 -28.63
CA ALA A 475 -17.88 30.81 -29.71
C ALA A 475 -18.96 30.60 -30.78
N ARG A 476 -20.22 30.36 -30.38
CA ARG A 476 -21.36 30.22 -31.30
C ARG A 476 -21.65 31.50 -32.10
N ARG A 477 -21.51 32.67 -31.46
CA ARG A 477 -21.68 33.99 -32.10
C ARG A 477 -20.44 34.45 -32.89
N GLY A 478 -19.38 33.64 -32.95
CA GLY A 478 -18.16 33.97 -33.70
C GLY A 478 -17.35 35.12 -33.08
N LEU A 479 -17.54 35.44 -31.80
CA LEU A 479 -16.87 36.55 -31.10
C LEU A 479 -15.38 36.30 -30.86
N PHE A 480 -14.94 35.05 -30.94
CA PHE A 480 -13.57 34.66 -30.64
C PHE A 480 -12.81 34.24 -31.89
N THR A 481 -11.53 34.61 -31.93
CA THR A 481 -10.57 33.99 -32.85
C THR A 481 -10.18 32.62 -32.35
N ARG A 482 -9.65 31.75 -33.23
CA ARG A 482 -9.15 30.42 -32.83
C ARG A 482 -8.15 30.48 -31.69
N LYS A 483 -7.21 31.43 -31.73
CA LYS A 483 -6.19 31.60 -30.70
C LYS A 483 -6.79 32.06 -29.37
N THR A 484 -7.75 32.99 -29.40
CA THR A 484 -8.45 33.46 -28.19
C THR A 484 -9.25 32.34 -27.54
N LEU A 485 -10.06 31.63 -28.32
CA LEU A 485 -10.91 30.56 -27.81
C LEU A 485 -10.07 29.43 -27.22
N GLY A 486 -8.98 29.04 -27.91
CA GLY A 486 -7.99 28.12 -27.40
C GLY A 486 -7.39 28.56 -26.06
N ALA A 487 -6.91 29.80 -25.98
CA ALA A 487 -6.31 30.36 -24.78
C ALA A 487 -7.27 30.40 -23.59
N ILE A 488 -8.52 30.84 -23.80
CA ILE A 488 -9.53 30.92 -22.73
C ILE A 488 -9.90 29.53 -22.24
N ALA A 489 -10.19 28.60 -23.15
CA ALA A 489 -10.62 27.25 -22.79
C ALA A 489 -9.51 26.48 -22.05
N ILE A 490 -8.27 26.57 -22.56
CA ILE A 490 -7.11 25.96 -21.90
C ILE A 490 -6.84 26.64 -20.56
N GLY A 491 -6.79 27.97 -20.51
CA GLY A 491 -6.53 28.72 -19.28
C GLY A 491 -7.56 28.42 -18.20
N LEU A 492 -8.85 28.38 -18.55
CA LEU A 492 -9.92 28.00 -17.62
C LEU A 492 -9.73 26.56 -17.11
N THR A 493 -9.43 25.62 -18.00
CA THR A 493 -9.22 24.21 -17.63
C THR A 493 -8.01 24.04 -16.70
N VAL A 494 -6.90 24.75 -16.96
CA VAL A 494 -5.70 24.71 -16.11
C VAL A 494 -6.00 25.29 -14.72
N VAL A 495 -6.67 26.45 -14.65
CA VAL A 495 -7.03 27.08 -13.37
C VAL A 495 -7.98 26.20 -12.58
N ASP A 496 -9.02 25.67 -13.21
CA ASP A 496 -10.00 24.77 -12.61
C ASP A 496 -9.36 23.49 -12.04
N LEU A 497 -8.59 22.77 -12.85
CA LEU A 497 -7.88 21.57 -12.40
C LEU A 497 -6.83 21.89 -11.32
N GLY A 498 -6.19 23.07 -11.38
CA GLY A 498 -5.26 23.53 -10.35
C GLY A 498 -5.96 23.87 -9.02
N LEU A 499 -7.17 24.42 -9.06
CA LEU A 499 -8.01 24.64 -7.87
C LEU A 499 -8.57 23.32 -7.32
N PHE A 500 -8.77 22.33 -8.19
CA PHE A 500 -9.20 21.01 -7.78
C PHE A 500 -8.07 20.28 -7.06
N ALA A 501 -6.88 20.27 -7.64
CA ALA A 501 -5.69 19.64 -7.07
C ALA A 501 -5.27 20.30 -5.73
N SER A 502 -5.55 21.58 -5.51
CA SER A 502 -5.13 22.27 -4.28
C SER A 502 -5.76 21.67 -3.01
N VAL A 503 -6.98 21.15 -3.11
CA VAL A 503 -7.64 20.42 -2.00
C VAL A 503 -6.93 19.10 -1.71
N PHE A 504 -6.50 18.38 -2.75
CA PHE A 504 -5.79 17.11 -2.58
C PHE A 504 -4.39 17.29 -2.01
N THR A 505 -3.68 18.37 -2.35
CA THR A 505 -2.38 18.72 -1.74
C THR A 505 -2.44 19.01 -0.23
N LYS A 506 -3.65 19.12 0.33
CA LYS A 506 -3.92 19.33 1.76
C LYS A 506 -4.63 18.12 2.40
N THR A 507 -4.75 17.03 1.66
CA THR A 507 -5.39 15.79 2.10
C THR A 507 -4.56 14.58 1.62
N TYR A 508 -5.01 13.84 0.60
CA TYR A 508 -4.36 12.60 0.15
C TYR A 508 -2.99 12.80 -0.51
N ASP A 509 -2.71 13.99 -1.03
CA ASP A 509 -1.44 14.34 -1.67
C ASP A 509 -0.60 15.27 -0.78
N GLU A 510 -0.82 15.24 0.54
CA GLU A 510 -0.07 16.06 1.48
C GLU A 510 1.42 15.75 1.40
N MET A 511 2.21 16.82 1.26
CA MET A 511 3.66 16.76 1.20
C MET A 511 4.27 17.22 2.51
N VAL A 512 5.35 16.57 2.93
CA VAL A 512 6.10 16.92 4.14
C VAL A 512 7.42 17.57 3.74
N SER A 513 7.92 18.53 4.52
CA SER A 513 9.22 19.14 4.25
C SER A 513 10.33 18.08 4.21
N VAL A 514 11.35 18.26 3.36
CA VAL A 514 12.46 17.29 3.29
C VAL A 514 13.16 17.13 4.65
N THR A 515 13.24 18.21 5.44
CA THR A 515 13.81 18.18 6.79
C THR A 515 12.98 17.29 7.73
N ASP A 516 11.66 17.44 7.71
CA ASP A 516 10.75 16.64 8.55
C ASP A 516 10.62 15.20 8.05
N PHE A 517 10.81 14.97 6.75
CA PHE A 517 10.82 13.64 6.14
C PHE A 517 11.97 12.78 6.70
N TYR A 518 13.18 13.34 6.78
CA TYR A 518 14.35 12.64 7.32
C TYR A 518 14.46 12.65 8.85
N LYS A 519 13.57 13.35 9.55
CA LYS A 519 13.54 13.33 11.02
C LYS A 519 13.07 11.95 11.51
N PRO A 520 13.92 11.18 12.22
CA PRO A 520 13.49 9.89 12.75
C PRO A 520 12.43 10.09 13.84
N PRO A 521 11.44 9.20 13.95
CA PRO A 521 10.53 9.19 15.09
C PRO A 521 11.29 8.85 16.37
N SER A 522 10.76 9.31 17.49
CA SER A 522 11.39 9.14 18.80
C SER A 522 11.59 7.66 19.17
N THR A 523 10.65 6.81 18.79
CA THR A 523 10.68 5.36 19.01
C THR A 523 11.89 4.66 18.41
N VAL A 524 12.47 5.16 17.32
CA VAL A 524 13.68 4.55 16.72
C VAL A 524 14.84 4.52 17.72
N SER A 525 14.95 5.53 18.58
CA SER A 525 15.99 5.58 19.61
C SER A 525 15.79 4.55 20.74
N ILE A 526 14.56 4.04 20.90
CA ILE A 526 14.17 3.09 21.95
C ILE A 526 14.45 1.65 21.51
N VAL A 527 14.31 1.35 20.21
CA VAL A 527 14.47 0.00 19.63
C VAL A 527 15.73 -0.12 18.76
N ASN A 528 16.73 0.72 19.02
CA ASN A 528 17.94 0.84 18.18
C ASN A 528 18.91 -0.34 18.31
N ASP A 529 18.69 -1.21 19.29
CA ASP A 529 19.41 -2.46 19.50
C ASP A 529 18.88 -3.58 18.59
N LEU A 530 17.73 -3.41 17.93
CA LEU A 530 17.24 -4.43 17.01
C LEU A 530 18.14 -4.59 15.77
N THR A 531 18.78 -5.74 15.68
CA THR A 531 19.46 -6.23 14.49
C THR A 531 18.78 -7.48 13.92
N LEU A 532 19.13 -7.87 12.70
CA LEU A 532 18.63 -9.12 12.08
C LEU A 532 19.00 -10.39 12.88
N GLN A 533 19.83 -10.32 13.91
CA GLN A 533 20.14 -11.49 14.75
C GLN A 533 19.46 -11.43 16.12
N GLU A 534 19.14 -10.23 16.60
CA GLU A 534 18.73 -10.01 17.99
C GLU A 534 17.22 -10.11 18.21
N GLY A 535 16.41 -9.60 17.29
CA GLY A 535 14.98 -9.54 17.51
C GLY A 535 14.19 -8.86 16.41
N ARG A 536 12.87 -8.83 16.59
CA ARG A 536 11.91 -8.09 15.78
C ARG A 536 11.07 -7.16 16.65
N ALA A 537 10.56 -6.11 16.03
CA ALA A 537 9.45 -5.33 16.57
C ALA A 537 8.12 -5.80 15.98
N LEU A 538 7.04 -5.66 16.75
CA LEU A 538 5.66 -5.87 16.32
C LEU A 538 4.81 -4.67 16.71
N THR A 539 4.15 -4.02 15.76
CA THR A 539 3.23 -2.91 16.03
C THR A 539 1.79 -3.40 16.01
N SER A 540 0.99 -2.99 16.98
CA SER A 540 -0.45 -3.24 16.99
C SER A 540 -1.14 -2.59 15.79
N LEU A 541 -1.98 -3.33 15.06
CA LEU A 541 -2.58 -2.90 13.79
C LEU A 541 -3.92 -2.15 13.94
N TRP A 542 -4.10 -1.39 15.03
CA TRP A 542 -5.25 -0.49 15.15
C TRP A 542 -5.07 0.72 14.23
N ILE A 543 -5.88 0.81 13.17
CA ILE A 543 -5.77 1.85 12.14
C ILE A 543 -6.16 3.22 12.72
N TYR A 544 -5.17 4.01 13.12
CA TYR A 544 -5.31 5.42 13.39
C TYR A 544 -4.77 6.21 12.19
N PRO A 545 -5.62 6.88 11.41
CA PRO A 545 -5.24 7.54 10.17
C PRO A 545 -4.58 8.91 10.45
N VAL A 546 -3.62 8.94 11.39
CA VAL A 546 -2.88 10.13 11.83
C VAL A 546 -1.39 9.90 11.57
N MET A 547 -0.83 10.66 10.63
CA MET A 547 0.54 10.49 10.14
C MET A 547 1.60 10.53 11.25
N VAL A 548 1.44 11.38 12.26
CA VAL A 548 2.40 11.47 13.38
C VAL A 548 2.36 10.18 14.19
N THR A 549 1.18 9.70 14.57
CA THR A 549 1.00 8.41 15.27
C THR A 549 1.56 7.27 14.44
N MET A 550 1.28 7.21 13.13
CA MET A 550 1.81 6.17 12.24
C MET A 550 3.34 6.15 12.19
N ARG A 551 3.98 7.33 12.18
CA ARG A 551 5.44 7.45 12.19
C ARG A 551 6.03 7.08 13.56
N GLU A 552 5.47 7.61 14.65
CA GLU A 552 5.97 7.36 16.02
C GLU A 552 5.78 5.91 16.44
N SER A 553 4.69 5.26 16.04
CA SER A 553 4.45 3.84 16.33
C SER A 553 5.04 2.89 15.30
N LEU A 554 5.82 3.39 14.34
CA LEU A 554 6.46 2.60 13.29
C LEU A 554 5.47 1.63 12.65
N TYR A 555 4.43 2.16 12.00
CA TYR A 555 3.44 1.33 11.29
C TYR A 555 4.06 0.31 10.33
N PRO A 556 3.31 -0.71 9.87
CA PRO A 556 3.81 -1.73 8.94
C PRO A 556 4.70 -1.17 7.84
N ASN A 557 5.83 -1.85 7.61
CA ASN A 557 6.92 -1.49 6.70
C ASN A 557 7.71 -0.20 7.03
N VAL A 558 7.18 0.74 7.84
CA VAL A 558 7.91 1.98 8.20
C VAL A 558 9.23 1.67 8.89
N PHE A 559 9.28 0.60 9.70
CA PHE A 559 10.51 0.05 10.30
C PHE A 559 11.66 -0.15 9.30
N MET A 560 11.37 -0.57 8.07
CA MET A 560 12.38 -0.81 7.04
C MET A 560 13.14 0.47 6.68
N SER A 561 12.47 1.63 6.81
CA SER A 561 13.06 2.95 6.56
C SER A 561 14.18 3.30 7.53
N TYR A 562 14.21 2.63 8.68
CA TYR A 562 15.19 2.82 9.74
C TYR A 562 16.02 1.56 9.99
N ASN A 563 16.01 0.60 9.05
CA ASN A 563 16.72 -0.67 9.15
C ASN A 563 16.34 -1.54 10.37
N ILE A 564 15.12 -1.39 10.88
CA ILE A 564 14.61 -2.16 12.02
C ILE A 564 13.88 -3.41 11.49
N PRO A 565 14.21 -4.63 11.93
CA PRO A 565 13.45 -5.82 11.61
C PRO A 565 12.08 -5.82 12.28
N ASN A 566 11.05 -6.23 11.54
CA ASN A 566 9.70 -6.37 12.08
C ASN A 566 9.10 -7.76 11.79
N ALA A 567 8.09 -8.12 12.57
CA ALA A 567 7.32 -9.35 12.41
C ALA A 567 6.06 -9.16 11.55
N ILE A 568 5.71 -7.93 11.18
CA ILE A 568 4.44 -7.56 10.53
C ILE A 568 4.67 -6.75 9.25
N GLY A 569 3.73 -6.73 8.32
CA GLY A 569 3.90 -5.95 7.10
C GLY A 569 2.59 -5.65 6.42
N TYR A 570 2.64 -4.67 5.52
CA TYR A 570 1.50 -4.28 4.70
C TYR A 570 1.84 -4.53 3.23
N THR A 571 1.08 -5.38 2.55
CA THR A 571 1.24 -5.63 1.12
C THR A 571 -0.08 -6.14 0.51
N PRO A 572 -0.39 -5.77 -0.75
CA PRO A 572 -1.47 -6.36 -1.53
C PRO A 572 -1.45 -7.89 -1.67
N LEU A 573 -0.26 -8.51 -1.58
CA LEU A 573 -0.01 -9.95 -1.72
C LEU A 573 0.53 -10.57 -0.42
N LEU A 574 -0.15 -10.29 0.70
CA LEU A 574 0.19 -10.87 2.00
C LEU A 574 0.11 -12.41 1.95
N PRO A 575 1.19 -13.15 2.30
CA PRO A 575 1.17 -14.61 2.30
C PRO A 575 0.10 -15.15 3.25
N LEU A 576 -0.72 -16.09 2.77
CA LEU A 576 -1.92 -16.55 3.47
C LEU A 576 -1.61 -17.11 4.87
N ARG A 577 -0.62 -18.00 4.96
CA ARG A 577 -0.22 -18.60 6.24
C ARG A 577 0.34 -17.57 7.22
N THR A 578 1.09 -16.59 6.72
CA THR A 578 1.58 -15.50 7.57
C THR A 578 0.44 -14.63 8.08
N SER A 579 -0.55 -14.36 7.23
CA SER A 579 -1.78 -13.66 7.62
C SER A 579 -2.51 -14.41 8.74
N GLN A 580 -2.78 -15.70 8.54
CA GLN A 580 -3.44 -16.58 9.53
C GLN A 580 -2.66 -16.67 10.85
N TYR A 581 -1.33 -16.80 10.79
CA TYR A 581 -0.48 -16.83 11.99
C TYR A 581 -0.58 -15.52 12.80
N LEU A 582 -0.62 -14.37 12.10
CA LEU A 582 -0.70 -13.06 12.75
C LEU A 582 -2.12 -12.74 13.25
N GLU A 583 -3.17 -13.25 12.59
CA GLU A 583 -4.56 -13.10 13.03
C GLU A 583 -4.85 -13.86 14.33
N GLU A 584 -4.26 -15.05 14.49
CA GLU A 584 -4.43 -15.92 15.68
C GLU A 584 -3.29 -15.76 16.71
N LEU A 585 -2.52 -14.66 16.62
CA LEU A 585 -1.28 -14.51 17.37
C LEU A 585 -1.50 -14.54 18.89
N THR A 586 -0.94 -15.56 19.55
CA THR A 586 -0.87 -15.67 21.02
C THR A 586 0.46 -15.16 21.58
N ALA A 587 0.56 -15.02 22.90
CA ALA A 587 1.81 -14.63 23.58
C ALA A 587 2.98 -15.59 23.25
N PRO A 588 2.83 -16.93 23.41
CA PRO A 588 3.89 -17.87 23.07
C PRO A 588 4.25 -17.89 21.56
N MET A 589 3.27 -17.63 20.68
CA MET A 589 3.53 -17.48 19.24
C MET A 589 4.34 -16.20 18.93
N MET A 590 4.05 -15.09 19.63
CA MET A 590 4.83 -13.85 19.53
C MET A 590 6.26 -14.05 20.03
N ASP A 591 6.45 -14.82 21.10
CA ASP A 591 7.78 -15.19 21.61
C ASP A 591 8.57 -16.00 20.58
N LEU A 592 7.90 -16.99 19.95
CA LEU A 592 8.45 -17.80 18.85
C LEU A 592 8.78 -16.96 17.60
N LEU A 593 8.02 -15.91 17.32
CA LEU A 593 8.32 -14.94 16.26
C LEU A 593 9.55 -14.06 16.57
N ASN A 594 10.25 -14.28 17.69
CA ASN A 594 11.42 -13.51 18.10
C ASN A 594 11.08 -12.00 18.24
N VAL A 595 9.88 -11.69 18.72
CA VAL A 595 9.43 -10.30 18.96
C VAL A 595 9.94 -9.82 20.31
N LYS A 596 10.95 -8.95 20.28
CA LYS A 596 11.55 -8.33 21.46
C LYS A 596 10.81 -7.07 21.91
N TYR A 597 10.22 -6.33 20.96
CA TYR A 597 9.49 -5.11 21.25
C TYR A 597 8.08 -5.15 20.67
N TYR A 598 7.08 -4.90 21.52
CA TYR A 598 5.70 -4.67 21.11
C TYR A 598 5.40 -3.17 21.17
N ILE A 599 4.90 -2.61 20.07
CA ILE A 599 4.65 -1.19 19.91
C ILE A 599 3.15 -0.95 19.75
N MET A 600 2.58 -0.11 20.60
CA MET A 600 1.16 0.19 20.61
C MET A 600 0.94 1.66 20.22
N PRO A 601 0.27 1.93 19.08
CA PRO A 601 -0.11 3.29 18.71
C PRO A 601 -1.11 3.88 19.73
N GLN A 602 -1.00 5.18 20.00
CA GLN A 602 -1.86 5.92 20.92
C GLN A 602 -2.45 7.19 20.27
N MET A 603 -3.61 7.63 20.74
CA MET A 603 -4.21 8.93 20.41
C MET A 603 -4.74 9.62 21.67
N LEU A 604 -3.88 10.33 22.40
CA LEU A 604 -4.27 11.13 23.57
C LEU A 604 -4.86 12.51 23.18
N PRO A 605 -5.76 13.10 23.98
CA PRO A 605 -6.17 12.68 25.33
C PRO A 605 -7.41 11.79 25.36
N THR A 606 -7.29 10.68 26.07
CA THR A 606 -8.39 9.86 26.57
C THR A 606 -9.06 10.53 27.77
N ASP A 607 -10.34 10.21 28.02
CA ASP A 607 -10.98 10.61 29.27
C ASP A 607 -10.43 9.73 30.42
N ALA A 608 -10.68 10.12 31.68
CA ALA A 608 -10.25 9.35 32.85
C ALA A 608 -10.79 7.90 32.88
N LYS A 609 -11.77 7.55 32.03
CA LYS A 609 -12.31 6.18 31.94
C LYS A 609 -11.47 5.30 31.02
N THR A 610 -10.78 5.87 30.02
CA THR A 610 -10.02 5.12 29.02
C THR A 610 -8.50 5.28 29.11
N GLU A 611 -7.97 6.17 29.95
CA GLU A 611 -6.50 6.39 30.09
C GLU A 611 -5.67 5.12 30.37
N GLY A 612 -6.22 4.17 31.12
CA GLY A 612 -5.53 2.92 31.46
C GLY A 612 -5.55 1.92 30.31
N GLN A 613 -6.57 1.99 29.44
CA GLN A 613 -6.68 1.15 28.24
C GLN A 613 -5.59 1.49 27.21
N ASP A 614 -5.00 2.70 27.27
CA ASP A 614 -3.96 3.16 26.33
C ASP A 614 -2.67 2.35 26.41
N THR A 615 -2.48 1.58 27.48
CA THR A 615 -1.31 0.72 27.69
C THR A 615 -1.68 -0.73 27.98
N THR A 616 -2.95 -1.10 27.85
CA THR A 616 -3.38 -2.50 27.98
C THR A 616 -3.17 -3.19 26.63
N ASN A 617 -2.48 -4.34 26.63
CA ASN A 617 -2.30 -5.13 25.41
C ASN A 617 -2.79 -6.58 25.58
N GLY A 618 -2.98 -7.29 24.47
CA GLY A 618 -3.57 -8.64 24.47
C GLY A 618 -2.61 -9.79 24.86
N PHE A 619 -1.32 -9.49 25.02
CA PHE A 619 -0.27 -10.48 25.30
C PHE A 619 0.10 -10.58 26.78
N GLU A 620 -0.26 -9.57 27.59
CA GLU A 620 -0.11 -9.59 29.04
C GLU A 620 -1.37 -10.18 29.74
N PRO A 621 -1.28 -10.59 31.02
CA PRO A 621 -2.46 -10.98 31.81
C PRO A 621 -3.46 -9.83 31.98
N GLU A 622 -4.75 -10.15 31.93
CA GLU A 622 -5.78 -9.24 32.40
C GLU A 622 -5.76 -9.17 33.93
N TYR A 623 -5.24 -8.07 34.48
CA TYR A 623 -5.08 -7.91 35.93
C TYR A 623 -6.33 -7.37 36.63
N LEU A 624 -7.00 -6.39 36.03
CA LEU A 624 -8.08 -5.64 36.67
C LEU A 624 -9.44 -6.26 36.36
N THR A 625 -10.26 -6.45 37.39
CA THR A 625 -11.63 -6.99 37.31
C THR A 625 -11.76 -8.40 36.71
N HIS A 626 -10.65 -9.03 36.32
CA HIS A 626 -10.58 -10.40 35.85
C HIS A 626 -10.12 -11.32 36.98
N PHE A 627 -10.79 -12.46 37.15
CA PHE A 627 -10.39 -13.49 38.09
C PHE A 627 -9.48 -14.50 37.38
N SER A 628 -8.18 -14.43 37.65
CA SER A 628 -7.20 -15.35 37.06
C SER A 628 -7.06 -16.59 37.94
N THR A 629 -7.18 -17.78 37.36
CA THR A 629 -6.90 -19.06 38.03
C THR A 629 -5.69 -19.76 37.44
N PHE A 630 -4.91 -20.43 38.28
CA PHE A 630 -3.69 -21.11 37.88
C PHE A 630 -3.40 -22.31 38.79
N THR A 631 -2.39 -23.11 38.44
CA THR A 631 -1.96 -24.26 39.24
C THR A 631 -1.57 -23.80 40.66
N PRO A 632 -2.07 -24.47 41.72
CA PRO A 632 -1.76 -24.08 43.10
C PRO A 632 -0.24 -23.89 43.31
N THR A 633 0.13 -22.71 43.78
CA THR A 633 1.53 -22.30 43.96
C THR A 633 1.75 -21.90 45.42
N THR A 634 2.59 -22.67 46.12
CA THR A 634 2.97 -22.40 47.51
C THR A 634 3.79 -21.11 47.60
N SER A 635 3.21 -20.10 48.23
CA SER A 635 3.74 -18.73 48.18
C SER A 635 3.81 -18.10 49.57
N VAL A 636 4.83 -17.28 49.80
CA VAL A 636 5.03 -16.53 51.07
C VAL A 636 4.89 -15.02 50.88
N LYS A 637 5.16 -14.50 49.68
CA LYS A 637 4.95 -13.08 49.35
C LYS A 637 4.27 -12.91 48.00
N LEU A 638 3.55 -11.80 47.88
CA LEU A 638 3.04 -11.26 46.63
C LEU A 638 3.76 -9.96 46.31
N LYS A 639 4.30 -9.84 45.10
CA LYS A 639 4.84 -8.58 44.56
C LYS A 639 3.91 -8.04 43.50
N VAL A 640 3.60 -6.76 43.56
CA VAL A 640 2.76 -6.07 42.57
C VAL A 640 3.47 -4.81 42.10
N VAL A 641 3.78 -4.74 40.81
CA VAL A 641 4.27 -3.54 40.15
C VAL A 641 3.08 -2.81 39.54
N SER A 642 2.87 -1.57 39.96
CA SER A 642 1.70 -0.79 39.55
C SER A 642 1.97 0.70 39.47
N SER A 643 1.08 1.42 38.79
CA SER A 643 1.04 2.88 38.76
C SER A 643 -0.41 3.36 38.71
N ILE A 644 -0.65 4.58 39.18
CA ILE A 644 -1.95 5.24 39.03
C ILE A 644 -1.84 6.51 38.19
N ALA A 645 -2.95 6.99 37.63
CA ALA A 645 -3.02 8.20 36.82
C ALA A 645 -4.08 9.18 37.34
N GLN A 646 -3.92 10.46 36.99
CA GLN A 646 -4.79 11.56 37.45
C GLN A 646 -5.04 11.56 38.97
N SER A 647 -4.03 11.17 39.75
CA SER A 647 -4.18 10.84 41.17
C SER A 647 -3.78 11.96 42.11
N VAL A 648 -3.54 13.18 41.60
CA VAL A 648 -3.02 14.31 42.37
C VAL A 648 -3.84 14.66 43.60
N ASN A 649 -5.16 14.39 43.58
CA ASN A 649 -6.09 14.68 44.68
C ASN A 649 -6.18 13.55 45.72
N LEU A 650 -5.56 12.39 45.48
CA LEU A 650 -5.55 11.29 46.43
C LEU A 650 -4.52 11.56 47.54
N LYS A 651 -4.91 11.30 48.79
CA LYS A 651 -4.02 11.41 49.95
C LYS A 651 -3.24 10.12 50.15
N THR A 652 -2.05 10.21 50.75
CA THR A 652 -1.29 9.02 51.17
C THR A 652 -2.17 8.08 52.01
N GLY A 653 -2.17 6.79 51.67
CA GLY A 653 -2.97 5.75 52.32
C GLY A 653 -4.35 5.51 51.71
N ALA A 654 -4.81 6.34 50.77
CA ALA A 654 -6.08 6.11 50.07
C ALA A 654 -6.05 4.78 49.29
N VAL A 655 -7.06 3.94 49.48
CA VAL A 655 -7.15 2.64 48.79
C VAL A 655 -7.55 2.86 47.33
N VAL A 656 -6.70 2.44 46.40
CA VAL A 656 -6.93 2.57 44.95
C VAL A 656 -7.40 1.26 44.32
N ALA A 657 -7.06 0.11 44.90
CA ALA A 657 -7.56 -1.20 44.51
C ALA A 657 -7.57 -2.17 45.69
N GLN A 658 -8.38 -3.23 45.60
CA GLN A 658 -8.38 -4.37 46.50
C GLN A 658 -7.84 -5.59 45.75
N ILE A 659 -6.79 -6.21 46.28
CA ILE A 659 -6.25 -7.45 45.74
C ILE A 659 -6.89 -8.59 46.54
N GLY A 660 -7.63 -9.47 45.87
CA GLY A 660 -8.19 -10.68 46.44
C GLY A 660 -7.38 -11.90 46.00
N LEU A 661 -6.97 -12.72 46.96
CA LEU A 661 -6.32 -14.02 46.71
C LEU A 661 -7.24 -15.16 47.12
N VAL A 662 -7.20 -16.22 46.32
CA VAL A 662 -7.92 -17.47 46.56
C VAL A 662 -6.91 -18.56 46.80
N THR A 663 -7.14 -19.26 47.88
CA THR A 663 -6.30 -20.38 48.31
C THR A 663 -6.92 -21.70 47.87
N GLN A 664 -6.11 -22.75 47.81
CA GLN A 664 -6.55 -24.06 47.38
C GLN A 664 -7.70 -24.62 48.24
N ASP A 665 -7.77 -24.24 49.53
CA ASP A 665 -8.86 -24.65 50.45
C ASP A 665 -10.14 -23.80 50.29
N GLY A 666 -10.17 -22.90 49.30
CA GLY A 666 -11.31 -22.04 48.98
C GLY A 666 -11.43 -20.79 49.84
N LYS A 667 -10.49 -20.53 50.77
CA LYS A 667 -10.49 -19.29 51.55
C LYS A 667 -10.09 -18.10 50.68
N TRP A 668 -10.77 -16.99 50.91
CA TRP A 668 -10.52 -15.69 50.31
C TRP A 668 -9.94 -14.73 51.35
N PHE A 669 -8.90 -14.00 50.98
CA PHE A 669 -8.44 -12.85 51.77
C PHE A 669 -8.04 -11.70 50.86
N THR A 670 -8.20 -10.47 51.38
CA THR A 670 -7.99 -9.24 50.62
C THR A 670 -6.92 -8.37 51.26
N MET A 671 -6.20 -7.64 50.41
CA MET A 671 -5.22 -6.63 50.82
C MET A 671 -5.41 -5.36 49.99
N PRO A 672 -5.35 -4.17 50.61
CA PRO A 672 -5.52 -2.92 49.89
C PRO A 672 -4.21 -2.51 49.19
N LEU A 673 -4.33 -2.04 47.95
CA LEU A 673 -3.30 -1.29 47.25
C LEU A 673 -3.54 0.21 47.51
N ARG A 674 -2.58 0.91 48.12
CA ARG A 674 -2.76 2.29 48.63
C ARG A 674 -1.87 3.31 47.92
N ALA A 675 -2.44 4.47 47.59
CA ALA A 675 -1.71 5.60 47.03
C ALA A 675 -0.67 6.15 48.03
N GLY A 676 0.54 6.42 47.54
CA GLY A 676 1.68 6.92 48.30
C GLY A 676 2.32 5.92 49.27
N VAL A 677 1.83 4.68 49.34
CA VAL A 677 2.41 3.61 50.18
C VAL A 677 2.82 2.42 49.30
N ASP A 678 1.91 1.94 48.47
CA ASP A 678 2.10 0.76 47.62
C ASP A 678 2.23 1.15 46.14
N THR A 679 1.59 2.26 45.73
CA THR A 679 1.62 2.78 44.36
C THR A 679 1.52 4.31 44.33
N ALA A 680 1.77 4.95 43.20
CA ALA A 680 1.67 6.40 43.04
C ALA A 680 1.47 6.81 41.57
N GLU A 681 1.23 8.11 41.36
CA GLU A 681 1.12 8.76 40.05
C GLU A 681 2.28 8.37 39.13
N TRP A 682 1.98 7.88 37.93
CA TRP A 682 2.99 7.43 36.96
C TRP A 682 3.84 8.60 36.47
N ALA A 683 3.22 9.78 36.30
CA ALA A 683 3.87 11.02 35.88
C ALA A 683 4.32 11.90 37.07
N TYR A 684 4.74 11.28 38.19
CA TYR A 684 5.04 11.97 39.46
C TYR A 684 5.97 13.19 39.32
N ASP A 685 6.99 13.08 38.46
CA ASP A 685 8.00 14.12 38.25
C ASP A 685 7.61 15.18 37.20
N ARG A 686 6.42 15.08 36.58
CA ARG A 686 5.89 16.08 35.65
C ARG A 686 5.63 17.40 36.39
N THR A 687 5.95 18.54 35.77
CA THR A 687 6.08 19.83 36.44
C THR A 687 4.77 20.37 37.01
N ASP A 688 3.63 20.06 36.38
CA ASP A 688 2.29 20.39 36.86
C ASP A 688 1.87 19.45 38.00
N VAL A 689 2.09 18.14 37.84
CA VAL A 689 1.74 17.09 38.81
C VAL A 689 2.47 17.32 40.13
N LYS A 690 3.80 17.48 40.07
CA LYS A 690 4.67 17.63 41.24
C LYS A 690 4.29 18.80 42.15
N LYS A 691 3.63 19.83 41.61
CA LYS A 691 3.20 21.02 42.37
C LYS A 691 1.96 20.78 43.23
N VAL A 692 1.12 19.82 42.85
CA VAL A 692 -0.23 19.66 43.42
C VAL A 692 -0.50 18.27 44.00
N ILE A 693 0.39 17.31 43.78
CA ILE A 693 0.25 15.93 44.26
C ILE A 693 0.15 15.85 45.79
N GLN A 694 -0.86 15.15 46.32
CA GLN A 694 -1.17 15.06 47.75
C GLN A 694 -0.74 13.75 48.41
N HIS A 695 -0.04 12.87 47.70
CA HIS A 695 0.48 11.61 48.23
C HIS A 695 1.99 11.47 48.04
N ALA A 696 2.61 10.67 48.91
CA ALA A 696 4.04 10.37 48.84
C ALA A 696 4.40 9.53 47.59
N ARG A 697 5.70 9.33 47.38
CA ARG A 697 6.25 8.44 46.34
C ARG A 697 6.87 7.20 47.00
N PRO A 698 6.33 5.99 46.76
CA PRO A 698 6.87 4.74 47.29
C PRO A 698 8.10 4.28 46.48
N ALA A 699 8.60 3.07 46.77
CA ALA A 699 9.74 2.49 46.07
C ALA A 699 9.43 2.31 44.57
N ILE A 700 10.30 2.87 43.72
CA ILE A 700 10.19 2.77 42.27
C ILE A 700 10.68 1.39 41.84
N ALA A 701 9.84 0.67 41.09
CA ALA A 701 10.19 -0.60 40.45
C ALA A 701 10.91 -0.35 39.13
N THR A 702 10.29 0.46 38.27
CA THR A 702 10.74 0.77 36.91
C THR A 702 10.62 2.26 36.65
N THR A 703 11.52 2.78 35.82
CA THR A 703 11.45 4.14 35.31
C THR A 703 11.70 4.11 33.81
N TYR A 704 10.87 4.81 33.07
CA TYR A 704 10.94 4.89 31.61
C TYR A 704 10.82 6.34 31.12
N PRO A 705 11.39 6.68 29.96
CA PRO A 705 11.21 8.00 29.37
C PRO A 705 9.75 8.19 28.93
N ALA A 706 9.19 9.36 29.21
CA ALA A 706 7.84 9.71 28.82
C ALA A 706 7.70 11.15 28.29
N ARG A 707 6.65 11.42 27.50
CA ARG A 707 6.30 12.76 27.03
C ARG A 707 4.80 13.00 27.06
N SER A 708 4.37 14.05 27.75
CA SER A 708 2.97 14.48 27.83
C SER A 708 2.67 15.61 26.83
N ALA A 709 1.41 15.76 26.41
CA ALA A 709 0.95 16.92 25.62
C ALA A 709 0.62 18.14 26.50
N PHE A 710 0.19 17.94 27.74
CA PHE A 710 -0.31 19.00 28.62
C PHE A 710 0.28 18.88 30.05
N PRO A 711 1.26 19.74 30.42
CA PRO A 711 2.05 20.58 29.53
C PRO A 711 2.89 19.74 28.56
N THR A 712 3.28 20.32 27.42
CA THR A 712 4.13 19.62 26.46
C THR A 712 5.55 19.55 26.98
N GLU A 713 5.90 18.45 27.64
CA GLU A 713 7.22 18.23 28.21
C GLU A 713 7.61 16.76 28.28
N SER A 714 8.92 16.50 28.28
CA SER A 714 9.48 15.19 28.58
C SER A 714 9.68 15.07 30.08
N HIS A 715 9.35 13.90 30.63
CA HIS A 715 9.48 13.60 32.05
C HIS A 715 9.76 12.10 32.25
N ALA A 716 10.11 11.70 33.47
CA ALA A 716 10.15 10.30 33.83
C ALA A 716 8.73 9.77 34.07
N GLY A 717 8.44 8.59 33.53
CA GLY A 717 7.32 7.75 33.94
C GLY A 717 7.81 6.69 34.92
N HIS A 718 7.00 6.35 35.91
CA HIS A 718 7.36 5.39 36.96
C HIS A 718 6.28 4.35 37.19
N ALA A 719 6.70 3.13 37.53
CA ALA A 719 5.88 2.16 38.23
C ALA A 719 6.52 1.78 39.56
N TYR A 720 5.71 1.33 40.49
CA TYR A 720 6.06 1.21 41.90
C TYR A 720 5.86 -0.22 42.38
N LEU A 721 6.78 -0.70 43.21
CA LEU A 721 6.77 -2.04 43.77
C LEU A 721 6.07 -2.05 45.12
N ALA A 722 5.00 -2.84 45.23
CA ALA A 722 4.38 -3.21 46.48
C ALA A 722 4.73 -4.66 46.83
N GLU A 723 5.12 -4.93 48.08
CA GLU A 723 5.33 -6.28 48.58
C GLU A 723 4.34 -6.56 49.72
N PHE A 724 3.63 -7.69 49.60
CA PHE A 724 2.69 -8.15 50.61
C PHE A 724 3.15 -9.49 51.18
N ASP A 725 3.20 -9.59 52.51
CA ASP A 725 3.28 -10.87 53.19
C ASP A 725 1.91 -11.54 53.10
N ILE A 726 1.87 -12.73 52.51
CA ILE A 726 0.64 -13.49 52.29
C ILE A 726 0.59 -14.77 53.13
N THR A 727 1.52 -14.93 54.07
CA THR A 727 1.53 -16.07 54.99
C THR A 727 0.33 -16.04 55.93
N GLN A 728 -0.20 -17.22 56.25
CA GLN A 728 -1.24 -17.37 57.28
C GLN A 728 -0.61 -17.96 58.53
N ASN A 729 -0.63 -17.21 59.64
CA ASN A 729 0.05 -17.56 60.89
C ASN A 729 1.55 -17.87 60.70
N GLY A 730 2.21 -17.18 59.77
CA GLY A 730 3.63 -17.39 59.45
C GLY A 730 3.93 -18.63 58.61
N GLN A 731 2.91 -19.33 58.08
CA GLN A 731 3.08 -20.47 57.18
C GLN A 731 2.83 -20.07 55.71
N PRO A 732 3.55 -20.68 54.75
CA PRO A 732 3.27 -20.52 53.32
C PRO A 732 1.84 -20.92 52.96
N VAL A 733 1.31 -20.32 51.90
CA VAL A 733 -0.08 -20.52 51.47
C VAL A 733 -0.12 -20.97 50.02
N ASP A 734 -0.93 -21.99 49.73
CA ASP A 734 -1.18 -22.46 48.38
C ASP A 734 -2.23 -21.60 47.70
N VAL A 735 -1.79 -20.67 46.85
CA VAL A 735 -2.64 -19.76 46.10
C VAL A 735 -2.94 -20.36 44.73
N ASN A 736 -4.21 -20.33 44.30
CA ASN A 736 -4.65 -20.81 43.00
C ASN A 736 -5.46 -19.79 42.20
N GLY A 737 -5.69 -18.60 42.75
CA GLY A 737 -6.33 -17.52 42.01
C GLY A 737 -6.12 -16.13 42.60
N ILE A 738 -6.27 -15.12 41.74
CA ILE A 738 -6.12 -13.70 42.08
C ILE A 738 -7.15 -12.86 41.32
N ILE A 739 -7.63 -11.80 41.97
CA ILE A 739 -8.39 -10.71 41.34
C ILE A 739 -7.96 -9.37 41.90
N ILE A 740 -7.87 -8.35 41.05
CA ILE A 740 -7.60 -6.97 41.48
C ILE A 740 -8.81 -6.11 41.14
N LEU A 741 -9.50 -5.62 42.18
CA LEU A 741 -10.72 -4.82 42.07
C LEU A 741 -10.42 -3.34 42.31
N PRO A 742 -10.41 -2.48 41.28
CA PRO A 742 -10.15 -1.06 41.44
C PRO A 742 -11.23 -0.40 42.31
N GLN A 743 -10.82 0.51 43.20
CA GLN A 743 -11.68 1.33 44.05
C GLN A 743 -11.81 2.77 43.52
N ILE A 744 -11.00 3.11 42.51
CA ILE A 744 -11.13 4.31 41.67
C ILE A 744 -11.56 3.88 40.27
N LEU A 745 -11.66 4.84 39.33
CA LEU A 745 -11.94 4.50 37.93
C LEU A 745 -10.90 3.48 37.43
N PRO A 746 -11.32 2.34 36.82
CA PRO A 746 -10.41 1.29 36.39
C PRO A 746 -9.29 1.79 35.47
N GLY A 747 -9.59 2.74 34.58
CA GLY A 747 -8.61 3.37 33.70
C GLY A 747 -7.53 4.20 34.41
N LEU A 748 -7.67 4.47 35.71
CA LEU A 748 -6.66 5.21 36.48
C LEU A 748 -5.71 4.30 37.25
N VAL A 749 -5.89 2.97 37.17
CA VAL A 749 -4.99 1.99 37.78
C VAL A 749 -4.34 1.17 36.67
N ARG A 750 -3.03 1.01 36.72
CA ARG A 750 -2.30 0.09 35.86
C ARG A 750 -1.49 -0.88 36.71
N ILE A 751 -1.60 -2.15 36.40
CA ILE A 751 -0.76 -3.21 36.94
C ILE A 751 0.18 -3.62 35.80
N GLU A 752 1.50 -3.52 36.02
CA GLU A 752 2.49 -3.96 35.05
C GLU A 752 2.83 -5.43 35.25
N LYS A 753 2.98 -5.84 36.52
CA LYS A 753 3.48 -7.17 36.86
C LYS A 753 2.95 -7.62 38.21
N VAL A 754 2.60 -8.90 38.28
CA VAL A 754 2.29 -9.59 39.53
C VAL A 754 3.19 -10.81 39.63
N SER A 755 3.84 -11.00 40.77
CA SER A 755 4.69 -12.16 41.02
C SER A 755 4.44 -12.76 42.39
N PHE A 756 4.54 -14.08 42.46
CA PHE A 756 4.51 -14.85 43.70
C PHE A 756 5.93 -15.28 44.07
N VAL A 757 6.29 -15.09 45.33
CA VAL A 757 7.59 -15.53 45.86
C VAL A 757 7.37 -16.80 46.66
N MET A 758 8.06 -17.87 46.27
CA MET A 758 8.04 -19.18 46.93
C MET A 758 8.92 -19.20 48.19
N PRO A 759 8.76 -20.20 49.07
CA PRO A 759 9.59 -20.35 50.28
C PRO A 759 11.10 -20.45 50.02
N ASP A 760 11.50 -20.96 48.86
CA ASP A 760 12.90 -21.06 48.43
C ASP A 760 13.46 -19.74 47.85
N GLY A 761 12.63 -18.68 47.80
CA GLY A 761 12.97 -17.38 47.25
C GLY A 761 12.77 -17.26 45.73
N LYS A 762 12.34 -18.33 45.04
CA LYS A 762 12.05 -18.29 43.61
C LYS A 762 10.81 -17.42 43.35
N GLU A 763 10.92 -16.54 42.36
CA GLU A 763 9.81 -15.70 41.91
C GLU A 763 9.19 -16.31 40.64
N VAL A 764 7.86 -16.40 40.62
CA VAL A 764 7.08 -16.83 39.44
C VAL A 764 6.03 -15.78 39.15
N THR A 765 5.95 -15.34 37.89
CA THR A 765 5.05 -14.28 37.47
C THR A 765 3.65 -14.81 37.18
N LEU A 766 2.64 -13.97 37.31
CA LEU A 766 1.28 -14.31 36.89
C LEU A 766 1.23 -14.66 35.40
N ALA A 767 2.03 -13.97 34.58
CA ALA A 767 2.14 -14.24 33.14
C ALA A 767 2.55 -15.69 32.85
N GLN A 768 3.59 -16.19 33.54
CA GLN A 768 4.02 -17.59 33.44
C GLN A 768 2.95 -18.58 33.89
N LEU A 769 2.15 -18.21 34.91
CA LEU A 769 1.09 -19.05 35.46
C LEU A 769 -0.16 -19.11 34.58
N THR A 770 -0.37 -18.11 33.70
CA THR A 770 -1.56 -17.98 32.84
C THR A 770 -1.27 -18.12 31.35
N GLY A 771 -0.03 -18.49 30.95
CA GLY A 771 0.34 -18.66 29.55
C GLY A 771 0.44 -17.35 28.76
N LYS A 772 0.73 -16.24 29.45
CA LYS A 772 0.93 -14.90 28.88
C LYS A 772 2.42 -14.53 28.91
N SER A 773 2.80 -13.47 28.20
CA SER A 773 4.20 -12.99 28.19
C SER A 773 4.42 -11.90 29.25
N ASP A 774 5.58 -11.91 29.89
CA ASP A 774 6.05 -10.85 30.77
C ASP A 774 6.53 -9.67 29.94
N GLN A 775 5.80 -8.55 30.00
CA GLN A 775 6.08 -7.36 29.21
C GLN A 775 6.28 -6.14 30.10
N THR A 776 7.36 -5.41 29.86
CA THR A 776 7.69 -4.19 30.60
C THR A 776 7.46 -2.96 29.73
N LEU A 777 6.71 -1.97 30.22
CA LEU A 777 6.59 -0.68 29.55
C LEU A 777 7.91 0.09 29.68
N ILE A 778 8.53 0.43 28.55
CA ILE A 778 9.85 1.07 28.51
C ILE A 778 9.85 2.45 27.84
N TYR A 779 8.75 2.86 27.21
CA TYR A 779 8.59 4.18 26.60
C TYR A 779 7.12 4.54 26.41
N ARG A 780 6.74 5.80 26.63
CA ARG A 780 5.36 6.28 26.42
C ARG A 780 5.30 7.75 25.98
N THR A 781 4.57 8.06 24.92
CA THR A 781 4.22 9.44 24.53
C THR A 781 2.70 9.59 24.43
N ASN A 782 2.20 10.59 23.68
CA ASN A 782 0.78 10.67 23.33
C ASN A 782 0.41 9.83 22.11
N GLU A 783 1.44 9.42 21.36
CA GLU A 783 1.35 8.78 20.05
C GLU A 783 1.72 7.30 20.10
N VAL A 784 2.47 6.86 21.12
CA VAL A 784 2.99 5.49 21.18
C VAL A 784 3.32 5.04 22.61
N ALA A 785 3.08 3.76 22.90
CA ALA A 785 3.70 3.02 24.01
C ALA A 785 4.56 1.87 23.46
N VAL A 786 5.72 1.64 24.07
CA VAL A 786 6.66 0.57 23.69
C VAL A 786 6.87 -0.36 24.88
N PHE A 787 6.63 -1.64 24.66
CA PHE A 787 6.81 -2.71 25.61
C PHE A 787 8.00 -3.57 25.20
N ARG A 788 8.86 -3.92 26.15
CA ARG A 788 9.89 -4.95 25.97
C ARG A 788 9.29 -6.28 26.40
N ASN A 789 9.32 -7.25 25.50
CA ASN A 789 8.99 -8.64 25.79
C ASN A 789 10.20 -9.31 26.45
N GLU A 790 10.03 -9.87 27.64
CA GLU A 790 11.11 -10.55 28.35
C GLU A 790 11.22 -12.04 27.97
N ASP A 791 10.19 -12.61 27.34
CA ASP A 791 10.07 -14.04 27.05
C ASP A 791 10.40 -14.41 25.58
N TYR A 792 10.81 -13.44 24.75
CA TYR A 792 11.13 -13.67 23.34
C TYR A 792 12.22 -14.74 23.13
N LEU A 793 12.01 -15.62 22.15
CA LEU A 793 12.97 -16.68 21.82
C LEU A 793 14.06 -16.20 20.86
N PRO A 794 15.24 -16.85 20.85
CA PRO A 794 16.26 -16.57 19.84
C PRO A 794 15.77 -16.85 18.42
N ARG A 795 16.31 -16.14 17.43
CA ARG A 795 15.87 -16.26 16.02
C ARG A 795 16.08 -17.67 15.45
N ALA A 796 17.08 -18.41 15.94
CA ALA A 796 17.31 -19.81 15.56
C ALA A 796 17.74 -20.64 16.78
N PHE A 797 17.24 -21.87 16.87
CA PHE A 797 17.50 -22.79 17.98
C PHE A 797 17.25 -24.26 17.57
N LEU A 798 17.65 -25.20 18.43
CA LEU A 798 17.45 -26.64 18.24
C LEU A 798 16.16 -27.14 18.89
N VAL A 799 15.52 -28.11 18.24
CA VAL A 799 14.36 -28.85 18.77
C VAL A 799 14.58 -30.35 18.54
N HIS A 800 14.45 -31.15 19.59
CA HIS A 800 14.70 -32.60 19.57
C HIS A 800 13.44 -33.46 19.44
N HIS A 801 12.27 -32.83 19.58
CA HIS A 801 10.97 -33.44 19.38
C HIS A 801 10.27 -32.79 18.18
N ALA A 802 10.05 -33.54 17.12
CA ALA A 802 9.31 -33.08 15.94
C ALA A 802 8.18 -34.05 15.58
N LYS A 803 6.98 -33.51 15.34
CA LYS A 803 5.78 -34.26 14.96
C LYS A 803 5.29 -33.79 13.60
N LEU A 804 4.75 -34.72 12.80
CA LEU A 804 4.06 -34.35 11.57
C LEU A 804 2.62 -33.92 11.91
N ALA A 805 2.20 -32.79 11.36
CA ALA A 805 0.85 -32.27 11.48
C ALA A 805 0.47 -31.52 10.20
N ASP A 806 -0.82 -31.49 9.87
CA ASP A 806 -1.30 -30.62 8.80
C ASP A 806 -1.43 -29.17 9.28
N ASP A 807 -1.74 -28.27 8.34
CA ASP A 807 -1.80 -26.82 8.61
C ASP A 807 -2.88 -26.48 9.66
N GLU A 808 -4.03 -27.16 9.64
CA GLU A 808 -5.13 -26.92 10.59
C GLU A 808 -4.76 -27.37 12.00
N THR A 809 -4.32 -28.63 12.14
CA THR A 809 -3.87 -29.19 13.43
C THR A 809 -2.71 -28.40 14.01
N THR A 810 -1.76 -27.98 13.17
CA THR A 810 -0.61 -27.18 13.63
C THR A 810 -1.09 -25.86 14.22
N LEU A 811 -1.97 -25.13 13.54
CA LEU A 811 -2.45 -23.84 14.04
C LEU A 811 -3.25 -23.99 15.34
N ASP A 812 -4.13 -25.00 15.43
CA ASP A 812 -4.88 -25.30 16.65
C ASP A 812 -3.95 -25.59 17.86
N GLU A 813 -2.87 -26.33 17.63
CA GLU A 813 -1.86 -26.62 18.66
C GLU A 813 -1.07 -25.37 19.07
N LEU A 814 -0.73 -24.48 18.12
CA LEU A 814 0.01 -23.23 18.41
C LEU A 814 -0.82 -22.20 19.19
N VAL A 815 -2.14 -22.16 18.95
CA VAL A 815 -3.07 -21.21 19.59
C VAL A 815 -3.48 -21.66 20.99
N ASN A 816 -3.29 -22.95 21.31
CA ASN A 816 -3.64 -23.52 22.60
C ASN A 816 -2.85 -22.88 23.77
N ASP A 817 -3.53 -22.57 24.88
CA ASP A 817 -2.91 -21.99 26.10
C ASP A 817 -1.80 -22.89 26.71
N THR A 818 -1.76 -24.17 26.34
CA THR A 818 -0.73 -25.12 26.78
C THR A 818 0.49 -25.20 25.86
N PHE A 819 0.48 -24.48 24.74
CA PHE A 819 1.59 -24.45 23.78
C PHE A 819 2.87 -23.92 24.45
N LYS A 820 3.95 -24.70 24.31
CA LYS A 820 5.29 -24.32 24.80
C LYS A 820 6.23 -24.26 23.61
N PRO A 821 6.58 -23.06 23.13
CA PRO A 821 7.45 -22.92 21.98
C PRO A 821 8.84 -23.50 22.28
N ALA A 822 9.53 -23.93 21.22
CA ALA A 822 10.83 -24.62 21.28
C ALA A 822 10.86 -26.01 21.95
N GLN A 823 9.74 -26.55 22.45
CA GLN A 823 9.70 -27.92 23.00
C GLN A 823 9.35 -28.96 21.95
N ILE A 824 8.30 -28.71 21.16
CA ILE A 824 7.82 -29.59 20.09
C ILE A 824 7.72 -28.76 18.82
N LEU A 825 8.35 -29.27 17.76
CA LEU A 825 8.28 -28.71 16.41
C LEU A 825 7.20 -29.43 15.60
N PHE A 826 6.23 -28.69 15.08
CA PHE A 826 5.23 -29.22 14.16
C PHE A 826 5.71 -29.06 12.73
N LEU A 827 5.89 -30.18 12.02
CA LEU A 827 6.38 -30.24 10.65
C LEU A 827 5.23 -30.53 9.68
N ALA A 828 5.12 -29.73 8.62
CA ALA A 828 4.20 -30.01 7.53
C ALA A 828 4.65 -31.22 6.70
N ASP A 829 5.97 -31.45 6.63
CA ASP A 829 6.62 -32.50 5.87
C ASP A 829 7.98 -32.89 6.49
N GLY A 830 8.53 -34.05 6.10
CA GLY A 830 9.81 -34.55 6.60
C GLY A 830 9.69 -35.76 7.53
N THR A 831 10.65 -35.91 8.45
CA THR A 831 10.73 -37.09 9.33
C THR A 831 10.47 -36.69 10.79
N PRO A 832 9.51 -37.33 11.48
CA PRO A 832 9.35 -37.14 12.92
C PRO A 832 10.63 -37.46 13.68
N LEU A 833 10.80 -36.82 14.84
CA LEU A 833 11.96 -36.99 15.70
C LEU A 833 11.52 -37.00 17.16
N ASN A 834 12.13 -37.86 17.97
CA ASN A 834 11.94 -37.86 19.43
C ASN A 834 13.24 -38.32 20.10
N THR A 835 14.13 -37.37 20.35
CA THR A 835 15.45 -37.60 20.99
C THR A 835 15.66 -36.77 22.25
N GLY A 836 14.58 -36.11 22.71
CA GLY A 836 14.55 -35.10 23.76
C GLY A 836 13.48 -34.05 23.41
N ASP A 837 13.35 -33.02 24.24
CA ASP A 837 12.41 -31.91 24.00
C ASP A 837 13.15 -30.65 23.47
N ALA A 838 13.40 -29.67 24.33
CA ALA A 838 14.06 -28.40 23.98
C ALA A 838 15.59 -28.51 23.90
N GLN A 839 16.21 -27.49 23.28
CA GLN A 839 17.67 -27.32 23.22
C GLN A 839 18.32 -27.41 24.60
N ARG A 840 19.42 -28.16 24.69
CA ARG A 840 20.20 -28.33 25.92
C ARG A 840 21.16 -27.15 26.12
N ALA A 841 21.58 -26.92 27.36
CA ALA A 841 22.46 -25.80 27.72
C ALA A 841 23.87 -25.88 27.09
N ASP A 842 24.32 -27.08 26.74
CA ASP A 842 25.60 -27.37 26.08
C ASP A 842 25.50 -27.44 24.54
N GLU A 843 24.34 -27.08 23.99
CA GLU A 843 24.08 -26.96 22.56
C GLU A 843 23.97 -25.49 22.15
N SER A 844 24.20 -25.20 20.86
CA SER A 844 24.03 -23.83 20.38
C SER A 844 23.71 -23.76 18.89
N VAL A 845 22.95 -22.74 18.52
CA VAL A 845 22.77 -22.27 17.15
C VAL A 845 23.16 -20.81 17.11
N ARG A 846 24.11 -20.44 16.24
CA ARG A 846 24.59 -19.06 16.10
C ARG A 846 24.52 -18.64 14.64
N ILE A 847 23.86 -17.52 14.38
CA ILE A 847 23.88 -16.89 13.06
C ILE A 847 25.26 -16.24 12.86
N THR A 848 26.09 -16.79 11.98
CA THR A 848 27.43 -16.24 11.71
C THR A 848 27.41 -15.16 10.63
N SER A 849 26.45 -15.23 9.71
CA SER A 849 26.22 -14.22 8.68
C SER A 849 24.75 -14.15 8.33
N TYR A 850 24.24 -12.94 8.16
CA TYR A 850 22.86 -12.72 7.74
C TYR A 850 22.83 -11.68 6.62
N GLN A 851 22.54 -12.14 5.40
CA GLN A 851 22.24 -11.32 4.23
C GLN A 851 20.82 -11.63 3.75
N PRO A 852 20.18 -10.73 2.97
CA PRO A 852 18.80 -10.94 2.54
C PRO A 852 18.58 -12.28 1.81
N GLU A 853 19.46 -12.64 0.88
CA GLU A 853 19.36 -13.86 0.08
C GLU A 853 20.23 -15.02 0.60
N ARG A 854 21.03 -14.82 1.66
CA ARG A 854 21.96 -15.84 2.18
C ARG A 854 22.12 -15.74 3.69
N ILE A 855 21.91 -16.85 4.40
CA ILE A 855 22.04 -16.94 5.86
C ILE A 855 22.96 -18.11 6.19
N THR A 856 23.89 -17.91 7.11
CA THR A 856 24.81 -18.96 7.57
C THR A 856 24.71 -19.14 9.07
N LEU A 857 24.53 -20.40 9.50
CA LEU A 857 24.43 -20.80 10.89
C LEU A 857 25.59 -21.73 11.26
N SER A 858 26.12 -21.58 12.46
CA SER A 858 26.97 -22.56 13.14
C SER A 858 26.14 -23.27 14.20
N VAL A 859 26.19 -24.59 14.22
CA VAL A 859 25.35 -25.44 15.07
C VAL A 859 26.22 -26.41 15.84
N GLN A 860 25.91 -26.60 17.11
CA GLN A 860 26.45 -27.65 17.98
C GLN A 860 25.27 -28.40 18.60
N ALA A 861 25.07 -29.66 18.20
CA ALA A 861 24.00 -30.52 18.68
C ALA A 861 24.58 -31.78 19.36
N GLN A 862 23.96 -32.24 20.45
CA GLN A 862 24.38 -33.43 21.20
C GLN A 862 23.65 -34.70 20.73
N SER A 863 22.50 -34.54 20.10
CA SER A 863 21.75 -35.61 19.43
C SER A 863 21.16 -35.09 18.14
N ASP A 864 20.60 -35.98 17.31
CA ASP A 864 19.79 -35.58 16.17
C ASP A 864 18.77 -34.52 16.58
N ALA A 865 18.58 -33.51 15.73
CA ALA A 865 17.73 -32.36 16.02
C ALA A 865 17.25 -31.70 14.75
N TYR A 866 16.24 -30.86 14.89
CA TYR A 866 15.90 -29.85 13.90
C TYR A 866 16.45 -28.50 14.34
N VAL A 867 17.10 -27.79 13.42
CA VAL A 867 17.35 -26.35 13.57
C VAL A 867 16.15 -25.62 13.01
N LEU A 868 15.41 -24.93 13.88
CA LEU A 868 14.34 -24.04 13.48
C LEU A 868 14.92 -22.63 13.29
N LEU A 869 14.78 -22.07 12.10
CA LEU A 869 15.04 -20.67 11.81
C LEU A 869 13.68 -19.97 11.68
N THR A 870 13.41 -19.02 12.57
CA THR A 870 12.12 -18.29 12.65
C THR A 870 11.95 -17.26 11.53
N ASP A 871 12.47 -17.57 10.33
CA ASP A 871 12.25 -16.84 9.10
C ASP A 871 11.16 -17.51 8.29
N THR A 872 10.31 -16.72 7.63
CA THR A 872 9.19 -17.23 6.86
C THR A 872 9.65 -18.16 5.74
N TRP A 873 9.09 -19.36 5.70
CA TRP A 873 9.27 -20.35 4.65
C TRP A 873 8.63 -19.85 3.35
N TYR A 874 9.37 -19.97 2.24
CA TYR A 874 8.88 -19.61 0.92
C TYR A 874 9.58 -20.46 -0.15
N PRO A 875 8.92 -20.85 -1.25
CA PRO A 875 9.55 -21.60 -2.33
C PRO A 875 10.77 -20.87 -2.93
N GLY A 876 11.82 -21.62 -3.26
CA GLY A 876 13.07 -21.09 -3.83
C GLY A 876 14.22 -20.98 -2.83
N TRP A 877 13.98 -21.16 -1.53
CA TRP A 877 15.07 -21.36 -0.57
C TRP A 877 15.67 -22.76 -0.70
N VAL A 878 16.99 -22.84 -0.62
CA VAL A 878 17.78 -24.08 -0.60
C VAL A 878 18.66 -24.08 0.64
N ALA A 879 18.74 -25.20 1.35
CA ALA A 879 19.65 -25.37 2.48
C ALA A 879 20.78 -26.34 2.15
N ARG A 880 21.97 -26.10 2.70
CA ARG A 880 23.10 -27.02 2.69
C ARG A 880 23.59 -27.23 4.11
N VAL A 881 23.73 -28.48 4.54
CA VAL A 881 24.38 -28.86 5.80
C VAL A 881 25.74 -29.42 5.45
N ASP A 882 26.80 -28.77 5.90
CA ASP A 882 28.21 -29.11 5.59
C ASP A 882 28.48 -29.25 4.08
N GLY A 883 27.85 -28.37 3.28
CA GLY A 883 27.96 -28.34 1.83
C GLY A 883 27.04 -29.31 1.08
N VAL A 884 26.34 -30.20 1.79
CA VAL A 884 25.39 -31.16 1.19
C VAL A 884 23.98 -30.57 1.18
N GLU A 885 23.36 -30.52 0.00
CA GLU A 885 21.99 -30.03 -0.15
C GLU A 885 21.02 -30.88 0.69
N THR A 886 20.29 -30.21 1.57
CA THR A 886 19.39 -30.83 2.55
C THR A 886 18.01 -30.19 2.42
N PRO A 887 16.91 -30.98 2.37
CA PRO A 887 15.57 -30.43 2.24
C PRO A 887 15.23 -29.50 3.41
N ILE A 888 14.59 -28.36 3.10
CA ILE A 888 14.00 -27.46 4.11
C ILE A 888 12.56 -27.90 4.35
N GLN A 889 12.23 -28.21 5.60
CA GLN A 889 10.86 -28.50 6.02
C GLN A 889 10.17 -27.21 6.46
N ARG A 890 8.83 -27.17 6.34
CA ARG A 890 8.05 -26.10 6.96
C ARG A 890 7.72 -26.48 8.40
N GLY A 891 8.22 -25.68 9.34
CA GLY A 891 8.10 -25.89 10.78
C GLY A 891 7.23 -24.82 11.44
N ASP A 892 6.47 -25.21 12.47
CA ASP A 892 5.58 -24.35 13.27
C ASP A 892 4.80 -23.36 12.38
N TYR A 893 4.11 -23.94 11.40
CA TYR A 893 3.25 -23.30 10.42
C TYR A 893 3.96 -22.47 9.34
N ILE A 894 4.82 -21.51 9.70
CA ILE A 894 5.39 -20.55 8.75
C ILE A 894 6.92 -20.55 8.67
N PHE A 895 7.65 -21.28 9.51
CA PHE A 895 9.11 -21.16 9.62
C PHE A 895 9.86 -22.23 8.83
N ARG A 896 11.18 -22.04 8.70
CA ARG A 896 12.08 -22.98 8.02
C ARG A 896 12.76 -23.88 9.05
N ALA A 897 12.69 -25.19 8.83
CA ALA A 897 13.38 -26.17 9.63
C ALA A 897 14.35 -26.98 8.76
N VAL A 898 15.51 -27.36 9.32
CA VAL A 898 16.49 -28.25 8.68
C VAL A 898 16.96 -29.26 9.71
N ARG A 899 16.99 -30.54 9.33
CA ARG A 899 17.49 -31.61 10.20
C ARG A 899 19.02 -31.62 10.23
N VAL A 900 19.57 -31.83 11.43
CA VAL A 900 21.00 -32.07 11.67
C VAL A 900 21.19 -33.33 12.51
N SER A 901 22.32 -33.99 12.33
CA SER A 901 22.77 -35.08 13.21
C SER A 901 23.43 -34.52 14.47
N ALA A 902 23.76 -35.40 15.41
CA ALA A 902 24.67 -35.05 16.51
C ALA A 902 26.04 -34.58 15.96
N GLY A 903 26.55 -33.47 16.49
CA GLY A 903 27.86 -32.92 16.11
C GLY A 903 27.87 -31.42 15.86
N ALA A 904 29.00 -30.94 15.34
CA ALA A 904 29.17 -29.58 14.87
C ALA A 904 28.83 -29.50 13.38
N HIS A 905 27.97 -28.57 13.01
CA HIS A 905 27.48 -28.42 11.64
C HIS A 905 27.49 -26.95 11.20
N GLN A 906 27.73 -26.73 9.91
CA GLN A 906 27.48 -25.44 9.26
C GLN A 906 26.26 -25.56 8.35
N ILE A 907 25.27 -24.69 8.55
CA ILE A 907 24.07 -24.63 7.70
C ILE A 907 24.12 -23.36 6.87
N GLU A 908 23.94 -23.49 5.56
CA GLU A 908 23.78 -22.36 4.64
C GLU A 908 22.41 -22.38 3.99
N PHE A 909 21.64 -21.30 4.16
CA PHE A 909 20.42 -21.03 3.42
C PHE A 909 20.70 -20.05 2.29
N GLU A 910 20.18 -20.33 1.10
CA GLU A 910 20.33 -19.46 -0.08
C GLU A 910 19.00 -19.35 -0.85
N TYR A 911 18.59 -18.14 -1.20
CA TYR A 911 17.36 -17.88 -1.94
C TYR A 911 17.61 -17.82 -3.46
N ARG A 912 16.99 -18.73 -4.22
CA ARG A 912 17.12 -18.88 -5.67
C ARG A 912 15.74 -18.97 -6.33
N PRO A 913 15.14 -17.83 -6.74
CA PRO A 913 13.79 -17.82 -7.32
C PRO A 913 13.79 -18.38 -8.76
N THR A 914 13.38 -19.64 -8.92
CA THR A 914 13.31 -20.32 -10.24
C THR A 914 12.39 -19.60 -11.23
N THR A 915 11.27 -19.04 -10.76
CA THR A 915 10.29 -18.31 -11.56
C THR A 915 10.87 -17.05 -12.21
N LEU A 916 11.78 -16.36 -11.53
CA LEU A 916 12.52 -15.22 -12.09
C LEU A 916 13.41 -15.65 -13.26
N TYR A 917 14.20 -16.71 -13.09
CA TYR A 917 15.12 -17.17 -14.14
C TYR A 917 14.37 -17.66 -15.39
N ILE A 918 13.28 -18.41 -15.22
CA ILE A 918 12.42 -18.82 -16.33
C ILE A 918 11.84 -17.59 -17.04
N GLY A 919 11.33 -16.62 -16.28
CA GLY A 919 10.79 -15.38 -16.83
C GLY A 919 11.82 -14.58 -17.62
N ALA A 920 13.07 -14.50 -17.13
CA ALA A 920 14.19 -13.85 -17.80
C ALA A 920 14.49 -14.49 -19.17
N VAL A 921 14.54 -15.82 -19.25
CA VAL A 921 14.76 -16.54 -20.51
C VAL A 921 13.62 -16.30 -21.49
N ILE A 922 12.36 -16.37 -21.04
CA ILE A 922 11.18 -16.10 -21.87
C ILE A 922 11.22 -14.68 -22.46
N SER A 923 11.47 -13.68 -21.61
CA SER A 923 11.52 -12.28 -22.03
C SER A 923 12.62 -12.05 -23.06
N LEU A 924 13.82 -12.61 -22.83
CA LEU A 924 14.94 -12.50 -23.77
C LEU A 924 14.57 -13.07 -25.15
N VAL A 925 13.99 -14.27 -25.19
CA VAL A 925 13.57 -14.91 -26.45
C VAL A 925 12.53 -14.04 -27.19
N VAL A 926 11.55 -13.49 -26.49
CA VAL A 926 10.51 -12.64 -27.09
C VAL A 926 11.08 -11.31 -27.58
N LEU A 927 11.98 -10.68 -26.82
CA LEU A 927 12.64 -9.44 -27.24
C LEU A 927 13.51 -9.64 -28.50
N VAL A 928 14.25 -10.76 -28.58
CA VAL A 928 15.01 -11.13 -29.79
C VAL A 928 14.08 -11.34 -30.98
N PHE A 929 12.97 -12.05 -30.79
CA PHE A 929 11.95 -12.26 -31.83
C PHE A 929 11.37 -10.92 -32.33
N LEU A 930 10.94 -10.04 -31.43
CA LEU A 930 10.39 -8.73 -31.79
C LEU A 930 11.43 -7.82 -32.45
N GLY A 931 12.69 -7.89 -32.01
CA GLY A 931 13.82 -7.22 -32.64
C GLY A 931 14.04 -7.68 -34.09
N ALA A 932 13.99 -9.00 -34.33
CA ALA A 932 14.07 -9.56 -35.68
C ALA A 932 12.90 -9.09 -36.55
N VAL A 933 11.67 -9.14 -36.05
CA VAL A 933 10.48 -8.63 -36.75
C VAL A 933 10.62 -7.14 -37.09
N TRP A 934 11.16 -6.34 -36.17
CA TRP A 934 11.40 -4.91 -36.41
C TRP A 934 12.42 -4.66 -37.53
N VAL A 935 13.54 -5.40 -37.54
CA VAL A 935 14.63 -5.24 -38.52
C VAL A 935 14.23 -5.75 -39.91
N MET A 936 13.56 -6.91 -40.00
CA MET A 936 13.13 -7.50 -41.27
C MET A 936 12.09 -6.64 -42.01
N ASN A 937 11.33 -5.83 -41.26
CA ASN A 937 10.29 -4.97 -41.79
C ASN A 937 10.75 -3.52 -41.96
N ARG A 938 12.05 -3.29 -42.24
CA ARG A 938 12.61 -1.95 -42.34
C ARG A 938 12.16 -1.14 -43.56
#